data_AF-A0A8T8SNL6-F1
#
_entry.id   AF-A0A8T8SNL6-F1
#
_cell.length_a   1.000
_cell.length_b   1.000
_cell.length_c   1.000
_cell.angle_alpha   90.00
_cell.angle_beta   90.00
_cell.angle_gamma   90.00
#
_symmetry.space_group_name_H-M   'P 1'
#
loop_
_entity.id
_entity.type
_entity.pdbx_description
1 polymer ?
#
loop_
_entity_poly.entity_id
_entity_poly.type
_entity_poly.pdbx_seq_one_letter_code
_entity_poly.pdbx_strand_id
1 'polypeptide(L)'
;MAQYPPCRVCSATQASKTVLGGYECSWKSFRGISPKRDRDDVFLKDEAELLILMSWPLDPLCSVSHAHTQTVLSEPDATMSEYYLATGLTDQLTKECALVLGNDDRLLTRPSSYSSQAACEGCSRYFLAAWYVCQRCGIELCPACHDQLDERATQELHQQLEIGSLPLLRTANDFLACNHLEGGAYDTHRLEQFLVITQILADDLIYLCGAARQQHEGLRTAVLGSAKPDSFSSVTGTVTAEKGVALGSAKVKLLSHLAMHLDDEAVNNSVAVAQYLLHSTVPLVIRRQKGSDVWDRNTLAAAFVKNAEIKVTVDDGAGPAELHLAPKELFDALCDPNRGVDCRVCIRARLACRVDSSLTPYSPQDYPNYTDLSEVAPALDAAFRATSGLPCPDSQSAAADVSLLAANIPWRDAKNKIYAASECGRTTATTSAHVDESMALNHCLWAEGDTDDVAALWLIFRSEDFDAVVEFYGEAYGVDHSHCHPIFSQTRTLSESFLEALQQNRGIEPWSVAQRPGETIMVPSGCIHQVRNVKSCFKIAADVLPATRAQEAVKTSQLRAAHTLSGGPHSVQALGRDALALFPTMLDAFLHLLSRHPQDCFRAKAEAKAQTVMLRASLLRQNQLQAQLRRVELQTIETKARPQLPAQWRKVVLTMINDELKFLVVEIWKLLNRRTSAA
;
A
#
# COMPACT_ATOMS: atom_id res chain seq x y z
N MET A 1 -22.15 21.32 7.71
CA MET A 1 -21.07 22.02 6.98
C MET A 1 -21.04 23.53 7.23
N ALA A 2 -22.17 24.24 7.19
CA ALA A 2 -22.21 25.70 7.44
C ALA A 2 -21.64 26.17 8.80
N GLN A 3 -21.46 25.24 9.75
CA GLN A 3 -20.87 25.49 11.07
C GLN A 3 -19.33 25.44 11.09
N TYR A 4 -18.69 24.96 10.02
CA TYR A 4 -17.23 24.82 9.96
C TYR A 4 -16.58 26.04 9.29
N PRO A 5 -15.35 26.41 9.67
CA PRO A 5 -14.61 27.48 9.02
C PRO A 5 -14.43 27.24 7.50
N PRO A 6 -14.30 28.30 6.69
CA PRO A 6 -13.95 28.13 5.28
C PRO A 6 -12.58 27.45 5.14
N CYS A 7 -12.48 26.48 4.21
CA CYS A 7 -11.19 25.85 3.86
C CYS A 7 -10.25 26.85 3.18
N ARG A 8 -8.96 26.51 3.02
CA ARG A 8 -7.96 27.38 2.35
C ARG A 8 -8.45 27.96 1.02
N VAL A 9 -9.01 27.11 0.15
CA VAL A 9 -9.51 27.54 -1.17
C VAL A 9 -10.71 28.48 -1.04
N CYS A 10 -11.65 28.20 -0.14
CA CYS A 10 -12.77 29.10 0.14
C CYS A 10 -12.31 30.44 0.73
N SER A 11 -11.37 30.41 1.69
CA SER A 11 -10.80 31.60 2.31
C SER A 11 -10.06 32.47 1.29
N ALA A 12 -9.23 31.86 0.44
CA ALA A 12 -8.52 32.57 -0.61
C ALA A 12 -9.49 33.14 -1.67
N THR A 13 -10.48 32.37 -2.11
CA THR A 13 -11.50 32.84 -3.06
C THR A 13 -12.31 34.01 -2.48
N GLN A 14 -12.64 33.98 -1.19
CA GLN A 14 -13.30 35.08 -0.49
C GLN A 14 -12.40 36.33 -0.40
N ALA A 15 -11.09 36.16 -0.19
CA ALA A 15 -10.14 37.25 -0.07
C ALA A 15 -9.77 37.90 -1.42
N SER A 16 -9.52 37.09 -2.46
CA SER A 16 -9.05 37.54 -3.77
C SER A 16 -10.18 37.87 -4.75
N LYS A 17 -11.43 37.50 -4.44
CA LYS A 17 -12.60 37.52 -5.35
C LYS A 17 -12.37 36.81 -6.70
N THR A 18 -11.35 35.97 -6.78
CA THR A 18 -10.97 35.19 -7.97
C THR A 18 -10.80 33.73 -7.57
N VAL A 19 -11.27 32.82 -8.41
CA VAL A 19 -11.11 31.38 -8.17
C VAL A 19 -9.64 31.03 -8.37
N LEU A 20 -9.00 30.45 -7.35
CA LEU A 20 -7.64 29.90 -7.49
C LEU A 20 -7.66 28.76 -8.51
N GLY A 21 -7.03 28.96 -9.66
CA GLY A 21 -6.88 27.91 -10.67
C GLY A 21 -6.04 26.75 -10.12
N GLY A 22 -6.52 25.51 -10.31
CA GLY A 22 -5.78 24.29 -9.95
C GLY A 22 -6.02 23.71 -8.55
N TYR A 23 -6.80 24.37 -7.69
CA TYR A 23 -7.13 23.85 -6.35
C TYR A 23 -8.65 23.72 -6.15
N GLU A 24 -9.11 22.57 -5.64
CA GLU A 24 -10.53 22.35 -5.35
C GLU A 24 -10.88 22.65 -3.88
N CYS A 25 -12.13 23.08 -3.64
CA CYS A 25 -12.65 23.27 -2.29
C CYS A 25 -12.59 21.96 -1.49
N SER A 26 -11.98 21.97 -0.30
CA SER A 26 -11.86 20.80 0.59
C SER A 26 -13.20 20.28 1.10
N TRP A 27 -14.30 21.04 0.95
CA TRP A 27 -15.66 20.63 1.31
C TRP A 27 -16.48 20.15 0.11
N LYS A 28 -15.90 20.15 -1.10
CA LYS A 28 -16.57 19.64 -2.31
C LYS A 28 -16.86 18.15 -2.14
N SER A 29 -18.07 17.73 -2.53
CA SER A 29 -18.55 16.35 -2.44
C SER A 29 -18.78 15.81 -1.02
N PHE A 30 -18.66 16.63 0.03
CA PHE A 30 -18.95 16.21 1.39
C PHE A 30 -20.43 16.37 1.75
N ARG A 31 -20.92 15.43 2.56
CA ARG A 31 -22.25 15.50 3.19
C ARG A 31 -22.06 15.52 4.71
N GLY A 32 -22.76 16.45 5.37
CA GLY A 32 -22.82 16.45 6.82
C GLY A 32 -23.84 15.43 7.28
N ILE A 33 -23.46 14.55 8.21
CA ILE A 33 -24.41 13.61 8.80
C ILE A 33 -25.21 14.36 9.85
N SER A 34 -26.52 14.52 9.63
CA SER A 34 -27.45 14.55 10.75
C SER A 34 -27.79 13.08 10.98
N PRO A 35 -27.49 12.49 12.14
CA PRO A 35 -27.90 11.11 12.40
C PRO A 35 -29.43 11.07 12.31
N LYS A 36 -29.96 10.54 11.21
CA LYS A 36 -31.38 10.26 11.06
C LYS A 36 -31.60 9.01 11.88
N ARG A 37 -32.01 9.20 13.12
CA ARG A 37 -32.51 8.12 13.95
C ARG A 37 -34.00 8.02 13.73
N ASP A 38 -34.52 6.80 13.62
CA ASP A 38 -35.95 6.58 13.65
C ASP A 38 -36.50 6.85 15.06
N ARG A 39 -37.79 6.59 15.27
CA ARG A 39 -38.42 6.83 16.57
C ARG A 39 -37.93 5.87 17.67
N ASP A 40 -37.27 4.79 17.30
CA ASP A 40 -36.70 3.78 18.19
C ASP A 40 -35.18 3.97 18.37
N ASP A 41 -34.66 5.14 17.97
CA ASP A 41 -33.25 5.53 18.08
C ASP A 41 -32.32 4.69 17.17
N VAL A 42 -32.86 3.99 16.17
CA VAL A 42 -32.12 3.18 15.20
C VAL A 42 -31.66 4.05 14.04
N PHE A 43 -30.41 3.90 13.62
CA PHE A 43 -29.89 4.62 12.47
C PHE A 43 -30.67 4.23 11.20
N LEU A 44 -31.28 5.22 10.56
CA LEU A 44 -31.95 5.04 9.27
C LEU A 44 -30.88 4.85 8.19
N LYS A 45 -30.77 3.62 7.67
CA LYS A 45 -29.98 3.30 6.48
C LYS A 45 -30.63 3.96 5.27
N ASP A 46 -29.94 4.88 4.61
CA ASP A 46 -30.37 5.38 3.31
C ASP A 46 -29.96 4.34 2.26
N GLU A 47 -30.92 3.54 1.78
CA GLU A 47 -30.66 2.43 0.84
C GLU A 47 -30.00 2.90 -0.47
N ALA A 48 -30.11 4.19 -0.82
CA ALA A 48 -29.52 4.77 -2.02
C ALA A 48 -28.07 5.27 -1.86
N GLU A 49 -27.55 5.40 -0.63
CA GLU A 49 -26.14 5.77 -0.37
C GLU A 49 -25.25 4.56 -0.03
N LEU A 50 -25.83 3.36 -0.02
CA LEU A 50 -25.11 2.10 0.15
C LEU A 50 -24.11 1.90 -0.99
N LEU A 51 -22.84 1.72 -0.60
CA LEU A 51 -21.93 0.77 -1.24
C LEU A 51 -21.49 1.09 -2.68
N ILE A 52 -20.81 2.23 -2.93
CA ILE A 52 -20.12 2.52 -4.22
C ILE A 52 -18.64 2.13 -4.20
N LEU A 53 -18.03 1.95 -3.02
CA LEU A 53 -16.81 1.14 -2.87
C LEU A 53 -17.11 -0.34 -3.22
N MET A 54 -18.40 -0.65 -3.36
CA MET A 54 -19.03 -1.96 -3.45
C MET A 54 -20.12 -1.96 -4.56
N SER A 55 -20.07 -1.01 -5.53
CA SER A 55 -21.06 -0.87 -6.62
C SER A 55 -20.61 -1.48 -7.95
N TRP A 56 -19.76 -2.49 -7.89
CA TRP A 56 -19.96 -3.66 -8.76
C TRP A 56 -20.63 -4.71 -7.89
N PRO A 57 -21.71 -5.35 -8.39
CA PRO A 57 -22.88 -5.59 -7.56
C PRO A 57 -22.53 -6.39 -6.30
N LEU A 58 -22.58 -5.69 -5.17
CA LEU A 58 -22.99 -6.27 -3.91
C LEU A 58 -24.42 -5.76 -3.68
N ASP A 59 -25.43 -6.27 -4.39
CA ASP A 59 -26.20 -7.37 -3.79
C ASP A 59 -25.28 -8.22 -2.92
N PRO A 60 -25.16 -7.95 -1.62
CA PRO A 60 -24.28 -8.72 -0.77
C PRO A 60 -24.88 -10.12 -0.72
N LEU A 61 -24.53 -10.97 -1.68
CA LEU A 61 -24.99 -12.35 -1.85
C LEU A 61 -26.29 -12.61 -2.64
N CYS A 62 -26.61 -11.85 -3.69
CA CYS A 62 -27.65 -12.28 -4.65
C CYS A 62 -27.08 -12.73 -6.00
N SER A 63 -27.28 -14.02 -6.29
CA SER A 63 -27.41 -14.65 -7.62
C SER A 63 -26.43 -14.34 -8.76
N VAL A 64 -25.25 -13.78 -8.53
CA VAL A 64 -24.13 -14.09 -9.44
C VAL A 64 -23.91 -15.59 -9.28
N SER A 65 -24.08 -16.34 -10.38
CA SER A 65 -24.03 -17.80 -10.36
C SER A 65 -22.83 -18.25 -9.53
N HIS A 66 -23.09 -18.87 -8.39
CA HIS A 66 -22.09 -19.34 -7.40
C HIS A 66 -21.11 -20.39 -7.96
N ALA A 67 -21.10 -20.59 -9.28
CA ALA A 67 -20.37 -21.62 -9.99
C ALA A 67 -18.90 -21.23 -10.27
N HIS A 68 -18.50 -19.96 -10.16
CA HIS A 68 -17.15 -19.54 -10.58
C HIS A 68 -16.11 -19.48 -9.47
N THR A 69 -16.51 -19.29 -8.21
CA THR A 69 -15.57 -19.20 -7.05
C THR A 69 -15.43 -20.53 -6.31
N GLN A 70 -16.39 -21.45 -6.51
CA GLN A 70 -16.38 -22.79 -5.91
C GLN A 70 -15.37 -23.76 -6.54
N THR A 71 -14.73 -23.42 -7.66
CA THR A 71 -14.05 -24.40 -8.53
C THR A 71 -12.52 -24.40 -8.49
N VAL A 72 -11.88 -23.56 -7.66
CA VAL A 72 -10.55 -23.04 -8.04
C VAL A 72 -9.48 -23.18 -6.92
N LEU A 73 -9.72 -22.70 -5.69
CA LEU A 73 -8.81 -22.96 -4.55
C LEU A 73 -9.18 -24.25 -3.81
N SER A 74 -8.18 -24.98 -3.31
CA SER A 74 -8.43 -26.07 -2.37
C SER A 74 -8.96 -25.52 -1.04
N GLU A 75 -9.79 -26.29 -0.31
CA GLU A 75 -10.32 -25.82 0.98
C GLU A 75 -9.22 -25.40 1.98
N PRO A 76 -8.08 -26.11 2.07
CA PRO A 76 -6.93 -25.64 2.86
C PRO A 76 -6.36 -24.30 2.39
N ASP A 77 -6.20 -24.08 1.08
CA ASP A 77 -5.65 -22.84 0.54
C ASP A 77 -6.61 -21.66 0.73
N ALA A 78 -7.92 -21.88 0.59
CA ALA A 78 -8.93 -20.88 0.88
C ALA A 78 -8.95 -20.52 2.38
N THR A 79 -8.86 -21.52 3.26
CA THR A 79 -8.76 -21.33 4.72
C THR A 79 -7.50 -20.54 5.11
N MET A 80 -6.35 -20.89 4.53
CA MET A 80 -5.11 -20.14 4.69
C MET A 80 -5.29 -18.69 4.23
N SER A 81 -5.84 -18.49 3.05
CA SER A 81 -6.04 -17.16 2.45
C SER A 81 -6.93 -16.28 3.32
N GLU A 82 -8.05 -16.81 3.82
CA GLU A 82 -8.92 -16.11 4.76
C GLU A 82 -8.19 -15.70 6.03
N TYR A 83 -7.41 -16.60 6.62
CA TYR A 83 -6.66 -16.31 7.84
C TYR A 83 -5.62 -15.20 7.64
N TYR A 84 -4.80 -15.26 6.59
CA TYR A 84 -3.74 -14.28 6.39
C TYR A 84 -4.28 -12.89 6.00
N LEU A 85 -5.30 -12.81 5.13
CA LEU A 85 -5.99 -11.56 4.81
C LEU A 85 -6.65 -10.96 6.05
N ALA A 86 -7.39 -11.78 6.80
CA ALA A 86 -8.00 -11.36 8.06
C ALA A 86 -6.96 -10.82 9.03
N THR A 87 -5.82 -11.48 9.16
CA THR A 87 -4.74 -11.02 10.04
C THR A 87 -4.18 -9.68 9.60
N GLY A 88 -3.94 -9.47 8.29
CA GLY A 88 -3.46 -8.20 7.76
C GLY A 88 -4.47 -7.05 7.88
N LEU A 89 -5.77 -7.34 7.78
CA LEU A 89 -6.85 -6.34 7.87
C LEU A 89 -7.28 -5.99 9.30
N THR A 90 -7.10 -6.91 10.26
CA THR A 90 -7.72 -6.82 11.60
C THR A 90 -7.37 -5.53 12.34
N ASP A 91 -6.10 -5.11 12.37
CA ASP A 91 -5.69 -3.90 13.10
C ASP A 91 -6.26 -2.64 12.45
N GLN A 92 -6.18 -2.53 11.13
CA GLN A 92 -6.69 -1.37 10.39
C GLN A 92 -8.21 -1.24 10.51
N LEU A 93 -8.95 -2.33 10.28
CA LEU A 93 -10.41 -2.36 10.47
C LEU A 93 -10.80 -2.06 11.92
N THR A 94 -10.02 -2.54 12.90
CA THR A 94 -10.28 -2.23 14.32
C THR A 94 -10.13 -0.73 14.58
N LYS A 95 -9.06 -0.11 14.10
CA LYS A 95 -8.80 1.33 14.29
C LYS A 95 -9.88 2.17 13.63
N GLU A 96 -10.22 1.88 12.39
CA GLU A 96 -11.24 2.62 11.63
C GLU A 96 -12.64 2.41 12.20
N CYS A 97 -13.00 1.19 12.61
CA CYS A 97 -14.27 0.92 13.28
C CYS A 97 -14.38 1.68 14.60
N ALA A 98 -13.33 1.63 15.42
CA ALA A 98 -13.31 2.37 16.69
C ALA A 98 -13.36 3.90 16.48
N LEU A 99 -12.74 4.39 15.40
CA LEU A 99 -12.78 5.79 15.00
C LEU A 99 -14.20 6.24 14.64
N VAL A 100 -14.92 5.47 13.82
CA VAL A 100 -16.31 5.78 13.45
C VAL A 100 -17.22 5.75 14.69
N LEU A 101 -17.15 4.67 15.48
CA LEU A 101 -18.00 4.50 16.66
C LEU A 101 -17.72 5.53 17.76
N GLY A 102 -16.48 6.01 17.88
CA GLY A 102 -16.10 7.02 18.88
C GLY A 102 -16.54 8.45 18.53
N ASN A 103 -16.98 8.71 17.29
CA ASN A 103 -17.26 10.06 16.79
C ASN A 103 -18.63 10.17 16.11
N ASP A 104 -19.61 9.37 16.55
CA ASP A 104 -20.97 9.28 15.99
C ASP A 104 -21.69 10.63 15.78
N ASP A 105 -21.35 11.63 16.58
CA ASP A 105 -21.86 13.01 16.57
C ASP A 105 -21.09 13.99 15.65
N ARG A 106 -19.93 13.60 15.12
CA ARG A 106 -19.01 14.47 14.34
C ARG A 106 -18.43 13.80 13.09
N LEU A 107 -19.23 12.94 12.45
CA LEU A 107 -18.86 12.27 11.21
C LEU A 107 -19.30 13.05 9.96
N LEU A 108 -18.43 13.07 8.97
CA LEU A 108 -18.74 13.46 7.60
C LEU A 108 -18.77 12.22 6.72
N THR A 109 -19.70 12.18 5.77
CA THR A 109 -19.66 11.16 4.71
C THR A 109 -19.16 11.77 3.41
N ARG A 110 -18.41 10.96 2.67
CA ARG A 110 -18.10 11.19 1.26
C ARG A 110 -18.77 10.09 0.45
N PRO A 111 -19.25 10.37 -0.78
CA PRO A 111 -19.67 9.32 -1.70
C PRO A 111 -18.58 8.27 -1.82
N SER A 112 -18.99 7.01 -1.91
CA SER A 112 -18.08 5.87 -1.98
C SER A 112 -17.56 5.61 -3.40
N SER A 113 -17.68 6.58 -4.33
CA SER A 113 -17.19 6.46 -5.70
C SER A 113 -15.67 6.34 -5.77
N TYR A 114 -15.19 5.69 -6.83
CA TYR A 114 -13.75 5.61 -7.14
C TYR A 114 -13.10 6.99 -7.28
N SER A 115 -13.81 7.95 -7.87
CA SER A 115 -13.38 9.35 -7.94
C SER A 115 -13.28 10.05 -6.58
N SER A 116 -13.85 9.44 -5.53
CA SER A 116 -13.86 9.95 -4.16
C SER A 116 -12.84 9.25 -3.26
N GLN A 117 -12.22 8.16 -3.71
CA GLN A 117 -11.12 7.52 -2.99
C GLN A 117 -9.90 8.43 -3.00
N ALA A 118 -9.40 8.71 -1.81
CA ALA A 118 -8.21 9.51 -1.62
C ALA A 118 -7.11 8.67 -0.98
N ALA A 119 -5.88 8.99 -1.36
CA ALA A 119 -4.71 8.56 -0.61
C ALA A 119 -4.49 9.53 0.56
N CYS A 120 -4.00 9.00 1.67
CA CYS A 120 -3.52 9.78 2.79
C CYS A 120 -2.47 10.80 2.31
N GLU A 121 -2.66 12.08 2.59
CA GLU A 121 -1.66 13.10 2.21
C GLU A 121 -0.38 13.02 3.07
N GLY A 122 -0.45 12.37 4.23
CA GLY A 122 0.70 12.08 5.08
C GLY A 122 1.58 10.90 4.63
N CYS A 123 1.00 9.79 4.17
CA CYS A 123 1.74 8.56 3.85
C CYS A 123 1.44 7.94 2.48
N SER A 124 0.54 8.55 1.71
CA SER A 124 0.05 8.09 0.40
C SER A 124 -0.61 6.72 0.35
N ARG A 125 -0.88 6.08 1.49
CA ARG A 125 -1.72 4.88 1.54
C ARG A 125 -3.17 5.24 1.28
N TYR A 126 -3.86 4.41 0.51
CA TYR A 126 -5.29 4.56 0.24
C TYR A 126 -6.10 4.31 1.52
N PHE A 127 -7.13 5.13 1.73
CA PHE A 127 -8.07 4.93 2.82
C PHE A 127 -8.90 3.67 2.59
N LEU A 128 -9.18 2.94 3.67
CA LEU A 128 -10.03 1.75 3.61
C LEU A 128 -11.51 2.14 3.78
N ALA A 129 -11.84 2.81 4.88
CA ALA A 129 -13.21 3.10 5.27
C ALA A 129 -13.37 4.42 6.05
N ALA A 130 -12.43 4.76 6.93
CA ALA A 130 -12.48 5.97 7.76
C ALA A 130 -11.11 6.64 7.97
N TRP A 131 -11.12 7.97 8.01
CA TRP A 131 -9.91 8.79 8.12
C TRP A 131 -10.22 10.18 8.70
N TYR A 132 -9.21 11.04 8.80
CA TYR A 132 -9.31 12.38 9.35
C TYR A 132 -9.15 13.45 8.27
N VAL A 133 -9.87 14.57 8.39
CA VAL A 133 -9.64 15.79 7.59
C VAL A 133 -9.47 17.00 8.48
N CYS A 134 -8.47 17.84 8.22
CA CYS A 134 -8.35 19.12 8.89
C CYS A 134 -9.41 20.10 8.34
N GLN A 135 -10.27 20.63 9.21
CA GLN A 135 -11.31 21.59 8.82
C GLN A 135 -10.76 22.93 8.28
N ARG A 136 -9.46 23.18 8.44
CA ARG A 136 -8.80 24.41 8.00
C ARG A 136 -8.12 24.19 6.64
N CYS A 137 -6.99 23.50 6.63
CA CYS A 137 -6.21 23.32 5.40
C CYS A 137 -6.80 22.25 4.46
N GLY A 138 -7.69 21.40 4.95
CA GLY A 138 -8.28 20.31 4.17
C GLY A 138 -7.42 19.06 4.09
N ILE A 139 -6.27 18.99 4.79
CA ILE A 139 -5.39 17.82 4.71
C ILE A 139 -6.10 16.56 5.20
N GLU A 140 -5.99 15.48 4.44
CA GLU A 140 -6.60 14.19 4.73
C GLU A 140 -5.55 13.18 5.21
N LEU A 141 -5.74 12.65 6.42
CA LEU A 141 -4.78 11.75 7.07
C LEU A 141 -5.45 10.44 7.47
N CYS A 142 -4.79 9.32 7.18
CA CYS A 142 -5.21 8.02 7.71
C CYS A 142 -5.04 8.01 9.25
N PRO A 143 -5.73 7.10 9.98
CA PRO A 143 -5.64 7.07 11.44
C PRO A 143 -4.21 7.03 11.98
N ALA A 144 -3.32 6.22 11.37
CA ALA A 144 -1.94 6.13 11.80
C ALA A 144 -1.13 7.43 11.58
N CYS A 145 -1.40 8.16 10.49
CA CYS A 145 -0.75 9.46 10.25
C CYS A 145 -1.22 10.52 11.23
N HIS A 146 -2.51 10.49 11.58
CA HIS A 146 -3.08 11.37 12.59
C HIS A 146 -2.49 11.07 13.99
N ASP A 147 -2.37 9.79 14.38
CA ASP A 147 -1.77 9.41 15.65
C ASP A 147 -0.30 9.87 15.74
N GLN A 148 0.48 9.72 14.67
CA GLN A 148 1.85 10.24 14.64
C GLN A 148 1.94 11.76 14.68
N LEU A 149 0.98 12.46 14.06
CA LEU A 149 0.87 13.92 14.15
C LEU A 149 0.66 14.34 15.62
N ASP A 150 -0.21 13.64 16.34
CA ASP A 150 -0.47 13.85 17.78
C ASP A 150 0.78 13.62 18.63
N GLU A 151 1.42 12.47 18.48
CA GLU A 151 2.63 12.11 19.24
C GLU A 151 3.73 13.16 19.09
N ARG A 152 3.98 13.64 17.87
CA ARG A 152 5.01 14.66 17.62
C ARG A 152 4.63 16.03 18.14
N ALA A 153 3.39 16.47 17.91
CA ALA A 153 2.90 17.73 18.45
C ALA A 153 3.00 17.73 19.99
N THR A 154 2.73 16.58 20.63
CA THR A 154 2.88 16.38 22.06
C THR A 154 4.34 16.45 22.50
N GLN A 155 5.26 15.75 21.82
CA GLN A 155 6.69 15.78 22.13
C GLN A 155 7.29 17.19 22.03
N GLU A 156 6.96 17.93 20.97
CA GLU A 156 7.42 19.31 20.79
C GLU A 156 6.85 20.25 21.85
N LEU A 157 5.57 20.09 22.23
CA LEU A 157 4.97 20.88 23.30
C LEU A 157 5.71 20.65 24.64
N HIS A 158 6.09 19.40 24.95
CA HIS A 158 6.91 19.12 26.13
C HIS A 158 8.28 19.83 26.05
N GLN A 159 8.96 19.76 24.91
CA GLN A 159 10.23 20.47 24.71
C GLN A 159 10.08 22.00 24.85
N GLN A 160 9.00 22.59 24.33
CA GLN A 160 8.72 24.01 24.48
C GLN A 160 8.51 24.42 25.94
N LEU A 161 7.76 23.61 26.70
CA LEU A 161 7.51 23.85 28.12
C LEU A 161 8.78 23.69 28.98
N GLU A 162 9.68 22.79 28.60
CA GLU A 162 10.96 22.59 29.29
C GLU A 162 12.00 23.67 28.98
N ILE A 163 12.06 24.14 27.73
CA ILE A 163 13.14 25.01 27.23
C ILE A 163 12.69 26.49 27.13
N GLY A 164 11.39 26.78 27.20
CA GLY A 164 10.84 28.14 27.16
C GLY A 164 10.91 28.80 25.77
N SER A 165 10.79 28.03 24.70
CA SER A 165 10.87 28.52 23.32
C SER A 165 9.55 29.11 22.79
N LEU A 166 9.65 30.05 21.84
CA LEU A 166 8.50 30.62 21.12
C LEU A 166 7.83 29.57 20.21
N PRO A 167 6.54 29.76 19.83
CA PRO A 167 5.88 28.90 18.86
C PRO A 167 6.69 28.84 17.55
N LEU A 168 7.07 27.64 17.13
CA LEU A 168 7.74 27.42 15.85
C LEU A 168 6.77 27.75 14.71
N LEU A 169 7.00 28.87 14.02
CA LEU A 169 6.38 29.11 12.73
C LEU A 169 6.92 28.09 11.74
N ARG A 170 6.03 27.29 11.14
CA ARG A 170 6.39 26.18 10.27
C ARG A 170 6.43 26.60 8.82
N THR A 171 7.21 25.88 8.03
CA THR A 171 7.18 26.03 6.57
C THR A 171 6.12 25.10 5.98
N ALA A 172 5.72 25.32 4.72
CA ALA A 172 4.76 24.46 4.03
C ALA A 172 5.20 22.99 3.97
N ASN A 173 6.50 22.74 4.12
CA ASN A 173 7.11 21.43 3.99
C ASN A 173 7.12 20.61 5.29
N ASP A 174 6.68 21.21 6.40
CA ASP A 174 6.60 20.54 7.70
C ASP A 174 5.29 19.76 7.80
N PHE A 175 5.36 18.48 8.20
CA PHE A 175 4.18 17.62 8.39
C PHE A 175 3.20 18.18 9.43
N LEU A 176 3.72 18.92 10.41
CA LEU A 176 2.93 19.54 11.44
C LEU A 176 2.28 20.86 10.98
N ALA A 177 2.63 21.42 9.81
CA ALA A 177 2.11 22.70 9.32
C ALA A 177 0.66 22.64 8.82
N CYS A 178 -0.21 23.44 9.42
CA CYS A 178 -1.57 23.66 8.93
C CYS A 178 -1.58 24.72 7.83
N ASN A 179 -1.58 24.26 6.58
CA ASN A 179 -1.51 25.10 5.37
C ASN A 179 -2.81 25.87 5.06
N HIS A 180 -3.50 26.44 6.05
CA HIS A 180 -4.81 27.10 5.91
C HIS A 180 -4.78 28.45 5.20
N LEU A 181 -3.66 29.17 5.28
CA LEU A 181 -3.51 30.51 4.73
C LEU A 181 -2.46 30.52 3.61
N GLU A 182 -2.49 31.54 2.74
CA GLU A 182 -1.36 31.81 1.84
C GLU A 182 -0.25 32.54 2.61
N GLY A 183 0.98 32.02 2.56
CA GLY A 183 2.13 32.56 3.30
C GLY A 183 3.27 31.54 3.40
N GLY A 184 4.41 31.94 3.97
CA GLY A 184 5.55 31.03 4.22
C GLY A 184 5.65 30.50 5.65
N ALA A 185 4.75 30.93 6.53
CA ALA A 185 4.77 30.68 7.97
C ALA A 185 3.40 30.16 8.44
N TYR A 186 3.38 28.94 8.97
CA TYR A 186 2.18 28.19 9.29
C TYR A 186 2.14 27.77 10.75
N ASP A 187 0.92 27.70 11.31
CA ASP A 187 0.69 27.15 12.64
C ASP A 187 0.82 25.63 12.66
N THR A 188 1.13 25.05 13.82
CA THR A 188 0.98 23.61 14.07
C THR A 188 -0.49 23.20 13.94
N HIS A 189 -0.76 22.09 13.25
CA HIS A 189 -2.04 21.42 13.26
C HIS A 189 -2.52 21.18 14.69
N ARG A 190 -3.76 21.54 14.98
CA ARG A 190 -4.41 21.20 16.25
C ARG A 190 -5.35 20.03 16.03
N LEU A 191 -5.23 19.01 16.87
CA LEU A 191 -6.00 17.77 16.70
C LEU A 191 -7.50 17.98 16.81
N GLU A 192 -7.95 18.94 17.63
CA GLU A 192 -9.37 19.30 17.70
C GLU A 192 -9.94 19.91 16.41
N GLN A 193 -9.09 20.25 15.43
CA GLN A 193 -9.51 20.76 14.13
C GLN A 193 -9.73 19.64 13.11
N PHE A 194 -9.42 18.39 13.44
CA PHE A 194 -9.70 17.27 12.57
C PHE A 194 -11.12 16.75 12.77
N LEU A 195 -11.80 16.49 11.65
CA LEU A 195 -13.08 15.81 11.59
C LEU A 195 -12.86 14.39 11.08
N VAL A 196 -13.75 13.48 11.48
CA VAL A 196 -13.72 12.10 10.99
C VAL A 196 -14.56 12.01 9.72
N ILE A 197 -14.00 11.39 8.69
CA ILE A 197 -14.68 11.06 7.44
C ILE A 197 -14.86 9.57 7.35
N THR A 198 -15.98 9.13 6.77
CA THR A 198 -16.16 7.75 6.34
C THR A 198 -16.88 7.65 4.99
N GLN A 199 -16.64 6.54 4.29
CA GLN A 199 -17.37 6.12 3.08
C GLN A 199 -18.23 4.87 3.30
N ILE A 200 -18.21 4.32 4.51
CA ILE A 200 -18.91 3.10 4.89
C ILE A 200 -19.82 3.36 6.09
N LEU A 201 -20.90 2.60 6.21
CA LEU A 201 -21.78 2.69 7.36
C LEU A 201 -21.15 1.99 8.58
N ALA A 202 -21.46 2.50 9.76
CA ALA A 202 -20.94 1.97 11.03
C ALA A 202 -21.26 0.47 11.19
N ASP A 203 -22.49 0.04 10.86
CA ASP A 203 -22.90 -1.37 10.95
C ASP A 203 -22.10 -2.29 10.02
N ASP A 204 -21.83 -1.83 8.80
CA ASP A 204 -21.08 -2.62 7.82
C ASP A 204 -19.60 -2.72 8.26
N LEU A 205 -19.05 -1.64 8.85
CA LEU A 205 -17.70 -1.64 9.40
C LEU A 205 -17.57 -2.50 10.68
N ILE A 206 -18.61 -2.53 11.52
CA ILE A 206 -18.72 -3.46 12.67
C ILE A 206 -18.68 -4.90 12.16
N TYR A 207 -19.48 -5.21 11.14
CA TYR A 207 -19.52 -6.54 10.55
C TYR A 207 -18.15 -6.94 9.99
N LEU A 208 -17.52 -6.09 9.17
CA LEU A 208 -16.20 -6.35 8.58
C LEU A 208 -15.13 -6.59 9.64
N CYS A 209 -15.09 -5.75 10.67
CA CYS A 209 -14.13 -5.91 11.75
C CYS A 209 -14.37 -7.19 12.55
N GLY A 210 -15.64 -7.51 12.82
CA GLY A 210 -16.06 -8.77 13.43
C GLY A 210 -15.69 -9.99 12.61
N ALA A 211 -15.89 -9.94 11.30
CA ALA A 211 -15.58 -11.02 10.36
C ALA A 211 -14.08 -11.27 10.27
N ALA A 212 -13.27 -10.20 10.13
CA ALA A 212 -11.82 -10.31 10.15
C ALA A 212 -11.32 -10.95 11.45
N ARG A 213 -11.84 -10.53 12.60
CA ARG A 213 -11.47 -11.16 13.89
C ARG A 213 -11.92 -12.61 13.99
N GLN A 214 -13.13 -12.92 13.54
CA GLN A 214 -13.66 -14.28 13.55
C GLN A 214 -12.79 -15.22 12.72
N GLN A 215 -12.33 -14.79 11.53
CA GLN A 215 -11.44 -15.60 10.71
C GLN A 215 -10.02 -15.68 11.27
N HIS A 216 -9.45 -14.54 11.71
CA HIS A 216 -8.13 -14.53 12.34
C HIS A 216 -8.04 -15.46 13.54
N GLU A 217 -9.02 -15.41 14.47
CA GLU A 217 -9.02 -16.25 15.66
C GLU A 217 -9.50 -17.68 15.38
N GLY A 218 -10.56 -17.82 14.58
CA GLY A 218 -11.24 -19.09 14.33
C GLY A 218 -10.42 -20.05 13.49
N LEU A 219 -9.60 -19.53 12.56
CA LEU A 219 -8.79 -20.35 11.66
C LEU A 219 -7.36 -20.56 12.14
N ARG A 220 -6.91 -19.82 13.16
CA ARG A 220 -5.51 -19.84 13.65
C ARG A 220 -5.00 -21.25 13.92
N THR A 221 -5.75 -22.06 14.66
CA THR A 221 -5.32 -23.42 15.03
C THR A 221 -5.26 -24.33 13.81
N ALA A 222 -6.21 -24.20 12.89
CA ALA A 222 -6.25 -25.00 11.67
C ALA A 222 -5.03 -24.69 10.78
N VAL A 223 -4.75 -23.41 10.56
CA VAL A 223 -3.64 -22.94 9.72
C VAL A 223 -2.27 -23.23 10.33
N LEU A 224 -2.08 -22.96 11.62
CA LEU A 224 -0.81 -23.27 12.29
C LEU A 224 -0.57 -24.78 12.43
N GLY A 225 -1.65 -25.59 12.47
CA GLY A 225 -1.57 -27.05 12.49
C GLY A 225 -1.33 -27.69 11.12
N SER A 226 -1.68 -27.00 10.02
CA SER A 226 -1.48 -27.47 8.64
C SER A 226 -0.16 -27.01 8.01
N ALA A 227 0.60 -26.15 8.69
CA ALA A 227 1.86 -25.59 8.19
C ALA A 227 2.94 -26.66 7.98
N LYS A 228 2.97 -27.22 6.77
CA LYS A 228 4.20 -27.67 6.12
C LYS A 228 4.53 -26.64 5.04
N PRO A 229 5.35 -25.61 5.34
CA PRO A 229 5.59 -24.49 4.43
C PRO A 229 6.18 -24.91 3.08
N ASP A 230 6.84 -26.07 3.01
CA ASP A 230 7.66 -26.45 1.86
C ASP A 230 7.30 -27.82 1.27
N SER A 231 6.15 -28.42 1.62
CA SER A 231 5.77 -29.69 0.99
C SER A 231 5.14 -29.45 -0.38
N PHE A 232 5.97 -29.15 -1.37
CA PHE A 232 5.63 -29.10 -2.80
C PHE A 232 5.25 -30.49 -3.38
N SER A 233 4.85 -31.46 -2.54
CA SER A 233 4.63 -32.87 -2.92
C SER A 233 3.48 -33.09 -3.91
N SER A 234 2.65 -32.07 -4.14
CA SER A 234 1.54 -32.08 -5.09
C SER A 234 1.73 -31.16 -6.29
N VAL A 235 2.91 -30.53 -6.44
CA VAL A 235 3.17 -29.56 -7.51
C VAL A 235 3.58 -30.31 -8.76
N THR A 236 2.86 -30.08 -9.84
CA THR A 236 3.21 -30.51 -11.20
C THR A 236 4.34 -29.64 -11.72
N GLY A 237 5.43 -30.25 -12.18
CA GLY A 237 6.68 -29.57 -12.52
C GLY A 237 7.82 -29.90 -11.56
N THR A 238 9.04 -29.76 -12.03
CA THR A 238 10.24 -30.05 -11.22
C THR A 238 10.77 -28.77 -10.60
N VAL A 239 10.65 -28.67 -9.26
CA VAL A 239 11.27 -27.58 -8.48
C VAL A 239 12.58 -28.07 -7.90
N THR A 240 13.66 -27.36 -8.18
CA THR A 240 15.01 -27.66 -7.68
C THR A 240 15.59 -26.46 -6.94
N ALA A 241 16.45 -26.74 -5.96
CA ALA A 241 17.25 -25.70 -5.32
C ALA A 241 18.54 -25.49 -6.13
N GLU A 242 18.82 -24.24 -6.49
CA GLU A 242 20.00 -23.85 -7.24
C GLU A 242 20.90 -22.93 -6.41
N LYS A 243 22.21 -22.97 -6.67
CA LYS A 243 23.15 -22.07 -6.01
C LYS A 243 23.10 -20.70 -6.66
N GLY A 244 23.14 -19.65 -5.84
CA GLY A 244 23.27 -18.30 -6.34
C GLY A 244 24.55 -18.09 -7.17
N VAL A 245 24.49 -17.15 -8.11
CA VAL A 245 25.59 -16.81 -9.01
C VAL A 245 26.39 -15.65 -8.43
N ALA A 246 27.72 -15.67 -8.53
CA ALA A 246 28.56 -14.61 -7.99
C ALA A 246 28.22 -13.21 -8.57
N LEU A 247 28.13 -12.22 -7.69
CA LEU A 247 27.94 -10.81 -8.05
C LEU A 247 29.29 -10.18 -8.36
N GLY A 248 29.79 -10.42 -9.57
CA GLY A 248 31.09 -9.92 -9.99
C GLY A 248 32.24 -10.59 -9.23
N SER A 249 33.00 -9.82 -8.45
CA SER A 249 34.19 -10.30 -7.71
C SER A 249 33.93 -10.50 -6.22
N ALA A 250 32.74 -10.11 -5.75
CA ALA A 250 32.36 -10.18 -4.35
C ALA A 250 32.46 -11.61 -3.81
N LYS A 251 33.17 -11.78 -2.69
CA LYS A 251 33.27 -13.07 -1.98
C LYS A 251 32.19 -13.18 -0.92
N VAL A 252 30.95 -13.19 -1.37
CA VAL A 252 29.76 -13.26 -0.49
C VAL A 252 29.18 -14.66 -0.57
N LYS A 253 28.92 -15.29 0.58
CA LYS A 253 28.13 -16.52 0.64
C LYS A 253 26.69 -16.22 0.26
N LEU A 254 26.16 -16.98 -0.69
CA LEU A 254 24.83 -16.79 -1.26
C LEU A 254 23.89 -17.91 -0.83
N LEU A 255 22.65 -17.55 -0.59
CA LEU A 255 21.57 -18.49 -0.37
C LEU A 255 21.21 -19.21 -1.68
N SER A 256 20.66 -20.42 -1.55
CA SER A 256 20.05 -21.13 -2.68
C SER A 256 18.66 -20.59 -2.98
N HIS A 257 18.37 -20.36 -4.25
CA HIS A 257 17.03 -20.00 -4.73
C HIS A 257 16.35 -21.22 -5.36
N LEU A 258 15.06 -21.09 -5.69
CA LEU A 258 14.31 -22.13 -6.37
C LEU A 258 14.33 -21.92 -7.89
N ALA A 259 14.27 -23.01 -8.63
CA ALA A 259 14.05 -23.01 -10.07
C ALA A 259 12.95 -24.03 -10.41
N MET A 260 12.02 -23.64 -11.28
CA MET A 260 10.88 -24.44 -11.69
C MET A 260 10.91 -24.63 -13.19
N HIS A 261 10.85 -25.89 -13.62
CA HIS A 261 10.57 -26.27 -15.00
C HIS A 261 9.10 -26.63 -15.11
N LEU A 262 8.38 -25.85 -15.92
CA LEU A 262 6.99 -26.09 -16.27
C LEU A 262 6.91 -27.18 -17.36
N ASP A 263 5.88 -28.02 -17.29
CA ASP A 263 5.66 -29.11 -18.25
C ASP A 263 4.98 -28.58 -19.53
N ASP A 264 5.23 -29.19 -20.68
CA ASP A 264 4.67 -28.72 -21.97
C ASP A 264 3.13 -28.95 -22.08
N GLU A 265 2.52 -29.78 -21.21
CA GLU A 265 1.07 -30.05 -21.19
C GLU A 265 0.33 -29.05 -20.26
N ALA A 266 -0.14 -27.97 -20.89
CA ALA A 266 -0.49 -26.66 -20.33
C ALA A 266 -1.69 -26.51 -19.34
N VAL A 267 -2.18 -27.55 -18.68
CA VAL A 267 -3.29 -27.39 -17.69
C VAL A 267 -2.79 -27.22 -16.26
N ASN A 268 -1.62 -27.77 -15.96
CA ASN A 268 -1.12 -27.92 -14.59
C ASN A 268 -0.11 -26.83 -14.17
N ASN A 269 0.45 -26.07 -15.11
CA ASN A 269 1.49 -25.07 -14.84
C ASN A 269 0.99 -23.89 -14.00
N SER A 270 -0.22 -23.40 -14.27
CA SER A 270 -0.78 -22.30 -13.52
C SER A 270 -1.03 -22.70 -12.06
N VAL A 271 -1.47 -23.94 -11.81
CA VAL A 271 -1.64 -24.52 -10.47
C VAL A 271 -0.30 -24.54 -9.71
N ALA A 272 0.77 -24.98 -10.36
CA ALA A 272 2.10 -25.03 -9.77
C ALA A 272 2.62 -23.65 -9.36
N VAL A 273 2.45 -22.66 -10.25
CA VAL A 273 2.79 -21.27 -9.99
C VAL A 273 1.94 -20.68 -8.86
N ALA A 274 0.64 -20.97 -8.83
CA ALA A 274 -0.25 -20.51 -7.77
C ALA A 274 0.12 -21.08 -6.40
N GLN A 275 0.44 -22.38 -6.33
CA GLN A 275 0.94 -23.01 -5.11
C GLN A 275 2.25 -22.36 -4.65
N TYR A 276 3.14 -22.01 -5.57
CA TYR A 276 4.34 -21.29 -5.23
C TYR A 276 4.04 -19.92 -4.61
N LEU A 277 3.21 -19.12 -5.27
CA LEU A 277 2.82 -17.79 -4.82
C LEU A 277 2.19 -17.82 -3.42
N LEU A 278 1.40 -18.85 -3.12
CA LEU A 278 0.79 -19.02 -1.80
C LEU A 278 1.78 -19.44 -0.70
N HIS A 279 2.76 -20.29 -1.00
CA HIS A 279 3.49 -21.01 0.06
C HIS A 279 4.96 -20.61 0.21
N SER A 280 5.58 -20.02 -0.82
CA SER A 280 7.03 -19.76 -0.81
C SER A 280 7.42 -18.36 -0.33
N THR A 281 8.52 -18.30 0.41
CA THR A 281 9.23 -17.06 0.80
C THR A 281 10.61 -16.91 0.17
N VAL A 282 10.98 -17.86 -0.71
CA VAL A 282 12.25 -17.86 -1.43
C VAL A 282 12.04 -17.19 -2.80
N PRO A 283 13.07 -16.71 -3.52
CA PRO A 283 12.93 -16.35 -4.93
C PRO A 283 12.81 -17.57 -5.83
N LEU A 284 12.01 -17.46 -6.89
CA LEU A 284 11.86 -18.51 -7.91
C LEU A 284 12.24 -18.03 -9.29
N VAL A 285 12.94 -18.88 -10.04
CA VAL A 285 13.12 -18.75 -11.48
C VAL A 285 12.23 -19.75 -12.19
N ILE A 286 11.25 -19.29 -12.96
CA ILE A 286 10.55 -20.12 -13.93
C ILE A 286 11.39 -20.14 -15.21
N ARG A 287 11.77 -21.35 -15.61
CA ARG A 287 12.60 -21.57 -16.79
C ARG A 287 11.80 -21.39 -18.07
N ARG A 288 12.49 -20.94 -19.13
CA ARG A 288 11.95 -20.87 -20.49
C ARG A 288 11.38 -22.23 -20.89
N GLN A 289 10.10 -22.26 -21.29
CA GLN A 289 9.44 -23.46 -21.79
C GLN A 289 9.97 -23.86 -23.17
N LYS A 290 9.94 -25.16 -23.47
CA LYS A 290 10.42 -25.63 -24.77
C LYS A 290 9.41 -25.27 -25.85
N GLY A 291 9.87 -24.56 -26.89
CA GLY A 291 8.99 -24.12 -27.98
C GLY A 291 8.22 -22.83 -27.71
N SER A 292 8.48 -22.14 -26.60
CA SER A 292 8.00 -20.76 -26.41
C SER A 292 8.56 -19.83 -27.48
N ASP A 293 7.80 -18.80 -27.87
CA ASP A 293 8.24 -17.81 -28.84
C ASP A 293 9.60 -17.21 -28.44
N VAL A 294 10.53 -17.22 -29.39
CA VAL A 294 11.78 -16.48 -29.26
C VAL A 294 11.57 -15.12 -29.88
N TRP A 295 11.60 -14.10 -29.02
CA TRP A 295 11.37 -12.72 -29.42
C TRP A 295 12.65 -12.12 -30.01
N ASP A 296 12.49 -11.42 -31.12
CA ASP A 296 13.52 -10.57 -31.70
C ASP A 296 13.05 -9.10 -31.75
N ARG A 297 13.96 -8.18 -32.05
CA ARG A 297 13.64 -6.75 -32.10
C ARG A 297 12.49 -6.39 -33.06
N ASN A 298 12.34 -7.14 -34.16
CA ASN A 298 11.35 -6.83 -35.19
C ASN A 298 9.96 -7.31 -34.74
N THR A 299 9.89 -8.53 -34.22
CA THR A 299 8.68 -9.14 -33.67
C THR A 299 8.20 -8.40 -32.44
N LEU A 300 9.11 -7.97 -31.55
CA LEU A 300 8.77 -7.12 -30.41
C LEU A 300 8.24 -5.75 -30.86
N ALA A 301 8.94 -5.05 -31.77
CA ALA A 301 8.48 -3.75 -32.25
C ALA A 301 7.11 -3.83 -32.95
N ALA A 302 6.84 -4.93 -33.65
CA ALA A 302 5.58 -5.18 -34.34
C ALA A 302 4.42 -5.58 -33.40
N ALA A 303 4.71 -5.98 -32.16
CA ALA A 303 3.70 -6.42 -31.19
C ALA A 303 2.92 -5.25 -30.55
N PHE A 304 3.41 -4.02 -30.69
CA PHE A 304 2.74 -2.82 -30.20
C PHE A 304 1.66 -2.36 -31.17
N VAL A 305 0.64 -1.69 -30.63
CA VAL A 305 -0.36 -0.98 -31.44
C VAL A 305 0.28 0.13 -32.28
N LYS A 306 -0.38 0.49 -33.38
CA LYS A 306 0.11 1.53 -34.30
C LYS A 306 0.26 2.86 -33.56
N ASN A 307 1.38 3.56 -33.81
CA ASN A 307 1.75 4.83 -33.19
C ASN A 307 1.95 4.77 -31.67
N ALA A 308 2.27 3.60 -31.11
CA ALA A 308 2.76 3.53 -29.74
C ALA A 308 4.03 4.38 -29.59
N GLU A 309 4.09 5.18 -28.54
CA GLU A 309 5.26 5.96 -28.16
C GLU A 309 5.62 5.67 -26.70
N ILE A 310 6.87 5.31 -26.46
CA ILE A 310 7.37 4.95 -25.14
C ILE A 310 8.26 6.09 -24.66
N LYS A 311 7.92 6.66 -23.50
CA LYS A 311 8.75 7.68 -22.85
C LYS A 311 9.98 7.00 -22.24
N VAL A 312 11.16 7.50 -22.58
CA VAL A 312 12.44 6.94 -22.14
C VAL A 312 13.42 8.05 -21.75
N THR A 313 14.38 7.71 -20.91
CA THR A 313 15.58 8.51 -20.66
C THR A 313 16.72 7.96 -21.50
N VAL A 314 17.39 8.82 -22.25
CA VAL A 314 18.53 8.48 -23.10
C VAL A 314 19.75 9.29 -22.67
N ASP A 315 20.91 8.64 -22.54
CA ASP A 315 22.20 9.29 -22.32
C ASP A 315 23.17 8.97 -23.47
N ASP A 316 23.37 9.96 -24.34
CA ASP A 316 24.31 9.91 -25.47
C ASP A 316 25.71 10.45 -25.09
N GLY A 317 26.02 10.56 -23.79
CA GLY A 317 27.28 11.12 -23.27
C GLY A 317 27.28 12.64 -23.09
N ALA A 318 26.26 13.34 -23.59
CA ALA A 318 25.98 14.75 -23.30
C ALA A 318 25.12 14.95 -22.03
N GLY A 319 24.77 13.84 -21.36
CA GLY A 319 23.88 13.79 -20.22
C GLY A 319 22.46 13.32 -20.58
N PRO A 320 21.67 12.90 -19.58
CA PRO A 320 20.37 12.28 -19.81
C PRO A 320 19.35 13.28 -20.36
N ALA A 321 18.63 12.86 -21.41
CA ALA A 321 17.52 13.56 -22.05
C ALA A 321 16.27 12.67 -22.05
N GLU A 322 15.10 13.24 -21.78
CA GLU A 322 13.81 12.53 -21.93
C GLU A 322 13.35 12.59 -23.39
N LEU A 323 13.02 11.44 -23.96
CA LEU A 323 12.54 11.28 -25.33
C LEU A 323 11.28 10.41 -25.37
N HIS A 324 10.49 10.55 -26.43
CA HIS A 324 9.42 9.62 -26.78
C HIS A 324 9.87 8.87 -28.03
N LEU A 325 10.04 7.55 -27.92
CA LEU A 325 10.51 6.71 -29.00
C LEU A 325 9.40 5.77 -29.46
N ALA A 326 9.28 5.59 -30.78
CA ALA A 326 8.52 4.48 -31.31
C ALA A 326 9.20 3.14 -30.92
N PRO A 327 8.46 2.02 -30.80
CA PRO A 327 9.04 0.73 -30.42
C PRO A 327 10.27 0.32 -31.21
N LYS A 328 10.28 0.54 -32.54
CA LYS A 328 11.45 0.26 -33.38
C LYS A 328 12.66 1.10 -32.99
N GLU A 329 12.47 2.40 -32.76
CA GLU A 329 13.54 3.33 -32.36
C GLU A 329 14.07 3.00 -30.96
N LEU A 330 13.21 2.52 -30.06
CA LEU A 330 13.61 2.02 -28.75
C LEU A 330 14.58 0.84 -28.89
N PHE A 331 14.24 -0.17 -29.69
CA PHE A 331 15.14 -1.33 -29.89
C PHE A 331 16.41 -0.97 -30.63
N ASP A 332 16.36 -0.05 -31.60
CA ASP A 332 17.55 0.46 -32.27
C ASP A 332 18.46 1.20 -31.27
N ALA A 333 17.90 1.98 -30.34
CA ALA A 333 18.64 2.68 -29.31
C ALA A 333 19.24 1.73 -28.24
N LEU A 334 18.54 0.66 -27.86
CA LEU A 334 19.03 -0.35 -26.90
C LEU A 334 20.27 -1.10 -27.42
N CYS A 335 20.44 -1.20 -28.75
CA CYS A 335 21.56 -1.87 -29.39
C CYS A 335 22.71 -0.91 -29.74
N ASP A 336 22.57 0.40 -29.50
CA ASP A 336 23.64 1.36 -29.76
C ASP A 336 24.58 1.42 -28.55
N PRO A 337 25.85 0.97 -28.68
CA PRO A 337 26.79 0.92 -27.56
C PRO A 337 27.19 2.32 -27.05
N ASN A 338 26.91 3.38 -27.82
CA ASN A 338 27.19 4.76 -27.41
C ASN A 338 25.98 5.43 -26.74
N ARG A 339 24.87 4.70 -26.59
CA ARG A 339 23.58 5.23 -26.17
C ARG A 339 23.04 4.44 -24.99
N GLY A 340 23.08 5.05 -23.81
CA GLY A 340 22.41 4.51 -22.65
C GLY A 340 20.90 4.75 -22.76
N VAL A 341 20.08 3.71 -22.65
CA VAL A 341 18.62 3.83 -22.61
C VAL A 341 18.11 3.29 -21.28
N ASP A 342 17.19 4.01 -20.66
CA ASP A 342 16.40 3.54 -19.52
C ASP A 342 14.96 4.01 -19.69
N CYS A 343 14.03 3.07 -19.83
CA CYS A 343 12.59 3.37 -19.85
C CYS A 343 12.06 3.67 -18.45
N ARG A 344 12.87 3.50 -17.39
CA ARG A 344 12.52 3.89 -16.04
C ARG A 344 13.06 5.26 -15.72
N VAL A 345 12.36 5.91 -14.79
CA VAL A 345 12.91 7.05 -14.07
C VAL A 345 14.09 6.60 -13.20
N CYS A 346 15.31 6.64 -13.73
CA CYS A 346 16.48 6.85 -12.89
C CYS A 346 16.61 8.37 -12.70
N ILE A 347 15.79 8.92 -11.80
CA ILE A 347 15.76 10.37 -11.52
C ILE A 347 17.18 10.79 -11.15
N ARG A 348 17.58 11.90 -11.75
CA ARG A 348 18.64 12.83 -11.40
C ARG A 348 18.54 13.38 -9.95
N ALA A 349 18.10 12.59 -8.96
CA ALA A 349 18.27 12.88 -7.55
C ALA A 349 19.73 12.69 -7.09
N ARG A 350 20.69 12.62 -8.03
CA ARG A 350 22.10 12.83 -7.70
C ARG A 350 22.40 14.28 -7.28
N LEU A 351 21.49 15.25 -7.48
CA LEU A 351 21.70 16.66 -7.06
C LEU A 351 20.47 17.39 -6.49
N ALA A 352 19.25 16.83 -6.56
CA ALA A 352 18.02 17.54 -6.20
C ALA A 352 17.61 17.49 -4.70
N CYS A 353 18.48 17.01 -3.80
CA CYS A 353 18.29 17.21 -2.36
C CYS A 353 18.59 18.65 -1.91
N ARG A 354 18.90 19.57 -2.84
CA ARG A 354 18.96 21.01 -2.59
C ARG A 354 17.70 21.71 -3.10
N VAL A 355 16.74 21.89 -2.19
CA VAL A 355 15.91 23.10 -2.01
C VAL A 355 15.54 23.88 -3.28
N ASP A 356 14.97 23.24 -4.31
CA ASP A 356 14.33 23.99 -5.40
C ASP A 356 12.91 23.49 -5.65
N SER A 357 11.95 24.34 -5.27
CA SER A 357 10.50 24.16 -5.42
C SER A 357 10.01 24.30 -6.87
N SER A 358 10.91 24.46 -7.85
CA SER A 358 10.57 24.64 -9.27
C SER A 358 10.70 23.38 -10.13
N LEU A 359 11.18 22.26 -9.58
CA LEU A 359 11.25 21.00 -10.33
C LEU A 359 9.86 20.35 -10.46
N THR A 360 9.49 20.06 -11.70
CA THR A 360 8.23 19.42 -12.08
C THR A 360 8.03 18.11 -11.32
N PRO A 361 6.78 17.79 -10.92
CA PRO A 361 6.47 16.63 -10.12
C PRO A 361 6.92 15.33 -10.81
N TYR A 362 7.34 14.37 -9.98
CA TYR A 362 7.57 12.96 -10.30
C TYR A 362 6.54 12.47 -11.32
N SER A 363 6.97 12.27 -12.57
CA SER A 363 6.18 11.56 -13.57
C SER A 363 6.64 10.11 -13.52
N PRO A 364 5.80 9.13 -13.10
CA PRO A 364 6.15 7.74 -13.30
C PRO A 364 6.47 7.51 -14.78
N GLN A 365 7.58 6.83 -15.07
CA GLN A 365 7.89 6.30 -16.41
C GLN A 365 7.77 4.78 -16.31
N ASP A 366 6.59 4.30 -15.97
CA ASP A 366 6.22 2.91 -16.17
C ASP A 366 5.39 2.88 -17.45
N TYR A 367 5.79 2.10 -18.46
CA TYR A 367 5.00 2.00 -19.69
C TYR A 367 4.20 0.70 -19.68
N PRO A 368 2.86 0.74 -19.81
CA PRO A 368 2.00 1.91 -20.01
C PRO A 368 1.68 2.60 -18.68
N ASN A 369 1.50 3.94 -18.71
CA ASN A 369 1.28 4.72 -17.48
C ASN A 369 -0.16 4.63 -16.93
N TYR A 370 -1.17 4.48 -17.81
CA TYR A 370 -2.59 4.60 -17.42
C TYR A 370 -3.47 3.48 -18.00
N THR A 371 -3.06 2.89 -19.12
CA THR A 371 -3.77 1.81 -19.81
C THR A 371 -3.20 0.45 -19.42
N ASP A 372 -3.93 -0.63 -19.72
CA ASP A 372 -3.37 -1.98 -19.59
C ASP A 372 -2.37 -2.25 -20.72
N LEU A 373 -1.39 -3.12 -20.46
CA LEU A 373 -0.49 -3.63 -21.47
C LEU A 373 -1.27 -4.37 -22.57
N SER A 374 -2.35 -5.07 -22.21
CA SER A 374 -3.22 -5.74 -23.18
C SER A 374 -3.82 -4.79 -24.22
N GLU A 375 -4.00 -3.51 -23.89
CA GLU A 375 -4.55 -2.50 -24.80
C GLU A 375 -3.51 -1.95 -25.79
N VAL A 376 -2.23 -1.91 -25.40
CA VAL A 376 -1.16 -1.31 -26.22
C VAL A 376 -0.21 -2.32 -26.84
N ALA A 377 -0.14 -3.54 -26.31
CA ALA A 377 0.70 -4.63 -26.80
C ALA A 377 0.10 -6.01 -26.43
N PRO A 378 -1.07 -6.37 -26.97
CA PRO A 378 -1.81 -7.59 -26.58
C PRO A 378 -1.02 -8.88 -26.76
N ALA A 379 -0.19 -8.98 -27.81
CA ALA A 379 0.63 -10.17 -28.04
C ALA A 379 1.72 -10.33 -26.97
N LEU A 380 2.28 -9.22 -26.47
CA LEU A 380 3.28 -9.26 -25.40
C LEU A 380 2.65 -9.62 -24.05
N ASP A 381 1.47 -9.07 -23.76
CA ASP A 381 0.70 -9.41 -22.56
C ASP A 381 0.33 -10.90 -22.54
N ALA A 382 -0.18 -11.43 -23.66
CA ALA A 382 -0.52 -12.84 -23.79
C ALA A 382 0.70 -13.75 -23.62
N ALA A 383 1.83 -13.40 -24.24
CA ALA A 383 3.08 -14.14 -24.11
C ALA A 383 3.59 -14.15 -22.67
N PHE A 384 3.58 -12.99 -22.00
CA PHE A 384 3.95 -12.87 -20.59
C PHE A 384 3.10 -13.76 -19.69
N ARG A 385 1.77 -13.75 -19.85
CA ARG A 385 0.85 -14.59 -19.07
C ARG A 385 1.12 -16.08 -19.29
N ALA A 386 1.30 -16.49 -20.55
CA ALA A 386 1.57 -17.88 -20.90
C ALA A 386 2.89 -18.39 -20.30
N THR A 387 3.98 -17.61 -20.38
CA THR A 387 5.31 -18.04 -19.93
C THR A 387 5.50 -17.96 -18.41
N SER A 388 4.88 -16.98 -17.75
CA SER A 388 4.90 -16.86 -16.29
C SER A 388 3.98 -17.87 -15.60
N GLY A 389 3.12 -18.56 -16.34
CA GLY A 389 2.04 -19.37 -15.78
C GLY A 389 1.00 -18.53 -15.06
N LEU A 390 1.02 -17.21 -15.26
CA LEU A 390 0.01 -16.32 -14.70
C LEU A 390 -1.33 -16.55 -15.40
N PRO A 391 -2.42 -16.56 -14.64
CA PRO A 391 -3.76 -16.73 -15.18
C PRO A 391 -4.13 -15.55 -16.08
N CYS A 392 -4.85 -15.86 -17.15
CA CYS A 392 -5.67 -14.87 -17.84
C CYS A 392 -6.93 -14.60 -16.99
N PRO A 393 -7.44 -13.36 -16.89
CA PRO A 393 -8.74 -13.08 -16.26
C PRO A 393 -9.87 -13.95 -16.82
N ASP A 394 -9.79 -14.34 -18.10
CA ASP A 394 -10.75 -15.21 -18.77
C ASP A 394 -10.53 -16.71 -18.49
N SER A 395 -9.42 -17.08 -17.84
CA SER A 395 -9.09 -18.47 -17.54
C SER A 395 -9.69 -18.90 -16.20
N GLN A 396 -10.62 -19.86 -16.24
CA GLN A 396 -11.31 -20.46 -15.08
C GLN A 396 -10.38 -21.36 -14.22
N SER A 397 -9.10 -21.00 -14.05
CA SER A 397 -8.09 -21.86 -13.40
C SER A 397 -7.78 -21.44 -11.97
N ALA A 398 -7.43 -22.42 -11.11
CA ALA A 398 -7.02 -22.30 -9.69
C ALA A 398 -6.16 -21.06 -9.36
N ALA A 399 -5.33 -20.69 -10.33
CA ALA A 399 -4.31 -19.69 -10.22
C ALA A 399 -4.83 -18.26 -10.35
N ALA A 400 -5.94 -18.06 -11.06
CA ALA A 400 -6.63 -16.79 -11.25
C ALA A 400 -6.84 -16.13 -9.89
N ASP A 401 -7.41 -16.88 -8.96
CA ASP A 401 -7.79 -16.38 -7.63
C ASP A 401 -6.63 -16.16 -6.66
N VAL A 402 -5.38 -16.54 -6.97
CA VAL A 402 -4.24 -16.23 -6.08
C VAL A 402 -3.65 -14.85 -6.40
N SER A 403 -3.76 -14.43 -7.66
CA SER A 403 -3.24 -13.15 -8.16
C SER A 403 -4.31 -12.10 -8.44
N LEU A 404 -5.56 -12.52 -8.69
CA LEU A 404 -6.67 -11.69 -9.15
C LEU A 404 -7.66 -11.31 -8.04
N LEU A 405 -7.34 -11.53 -6.77
CA LEU A 405 -8.24 -11.19 -5.65
C LEU A 405 -8.64 -9.70 -5.58
N ALA A 406 -8.09 -8.86 -6.47
CA ALA A 406 -8.51 -7.49 -6.69
C ALA A 406 -8.42 -7.03 -8.15
N ALA A 407 -8.58 -7.95 -9.13
CA ALA A 407 -8.58 -7.59 -10.56
C ALA A 407 -9.67 -6.56 -10.93
N ASN A 408 -10.66 -6.39 -10.04
CA ASN A 408 -11.78 -5.46 -10.17
C ASN A 408 -11.50 -4.03 -9.66
N ILE A 409 -10.24 -3.72 -9.28
CA ILE A 409 -9.83 -2.38 -8.83
C ILE A 409 -9.12 -1.64 -9.98
N PRO A 410 -9.84 -0.93 -10.87
CA PRO A 410 -9.30 -0.40 -12.12
C PRO A 410 -8.20 0.67 -11.98
N TRP A 411 -8.07 1.34 -10.83
CA TRP A 411 -6.98 2.29 -10.55
C TRP A 411 -5.82 1.69 -9.75
N ARG A 412 -5.86 0.38 -9.45
CA ARG A 412 -4.71 -0.32 -8.86
C ARG A 412 -3.57 -0.30 -9.87
N ASP A 413 -2.42 0.15 -9.44
CA ASP A 413 -1.19 0.15 -10.25
C ASP A 413 -0.51 -1.23 -10.25
N ALA A 414 -1.27 -2.30 -10.49
CA ALA A 414 -0.77 -3.68 -10.61
C ALA A 414 -0.82 -4.21 -12.05
N LYS A 415 -0.98 -3.30 -13.01
CA LYS A 415 -1.00 -3.65 -14.43
C LYS A 415 0.39 -4.07 -14.87
N ASN A 416 0.46 -4.87 -15.92
CA ASN A 416 1.73 -5.31 -16.48
C ASN A 416 2.50 -4.11 -17.04
N LYS A 417 3.77 -3.98 -16.64
CA LYS A 417 4.63 -2.84 -16.99
C LYS A 417 5.86 -3.30 -17.76
N ILE A 418 6.23 -2.55 -18.79
CA ILE A 418 7.42 -2.75 -19.60
C ILE A 418 8.61 -2.05 -18.96
N TYR A 419 9.72 -2.78 -18.92
CA TYR A 419 11.01 -2.31 -18.46
C TYR A 419 12.07 -2.62 -19.52
N ALA A 420 12.53 -1.59 -20.22
CA ALA A 420 13.62 -1.70 -21.18
C ALA A 420 14.79 -0.82 -20.75
N ALA A 421 15.98 -1.40 -20.65
CA ALA A 421 17.18 -0.66 -20.27
C ALA A 421 18.44 -1.30 -20.88
N SER A 422 19.41 -0.45 -21.24
CA SER A 422 20.71 -0.88 -21.77
C SER A 422 21.51 -1.67 -20.72
N GLU A 423 22.56 -2.36 -21.16
CA GLU A 423 23.59 -2.91 -20.27
C GLU A 423 24.15 -1.84 -19.33
N CYS A 424 24.46 -2.20 -18.08
CA CYS A 424 25.16 -1.31 -17.18
C CYS A 424 26.44 -1.92 -16.58
N GLY A 425 27.38 -1.04 -16.22
CA GLY A 425 28.66 -1.42 -15.65
C GLY A 425 28.54 -2.20 -14.32
N ARG A 426 29.64 -2.82 -13.91
CA ARG A 426 29.67 -3.69 -12.72
C ARG A 426 29.35 -3.01 -11.39
N THR A 427 29.62 -1.71 -11.29
CA THR A 427 29.42 -0.91 -10.08
C THR A 427 28.07 -0.20 -10.05
N THR A 428 27.24 -0.36 -11.09
CA THR A 428 25.94 0.27 -11.20
C THR A 428 24.84 -0.78 -11.28
N ALA A 429 23.61 -0.36 -11.02
CA ALA A 429 22.42 -1.16 -11.21
C ALA A 429 21.50 -0.46 -12.21
N THR A 430 20.83 -1.23 -13.06
CA THR A 430 19.74 -0.70 -13.88
C THR A 430 18.49 -0.49 -13.04
N THR A 431 18.31 -1.28 -11.98
CA THR A 431 17.29 -1.08 -10.94
C THR A 431 17.98 -0.95 -9.60
N SER A 432 17.93 0.24 -9.01
CA SER A 432 18.42 0.48 -7.65
C SER A 432 17.73 -0.43 -6.62
N ALA A 433 18.35 -0.57 -5.45
CA ALA A 433 17.78 -1.30 -4.34
C ALA A 433 16.46 -0.66 -3.89
N HIS A 434 15.41 -1.47 -3.87
CA HIS A 434 14.07 -1.09 -3.45
C HIS A 434 13.33 -2.31 -2.89
N VAL A 435 12.09 -2.09 -2.45
CA VAL A 435 11.18 -3.12 -1.94
C VAL A 435 9.78 -2.85 -2.46
N ASP A 436 9.07 -3.91 -2.83
CA ASP A 436 7.67 -3.87 -3.23
C ASP A 436 6.78 -4.35 -2.09
N GLU A 437 5.58 -3.76 -1.96
CA GLU A 437 4.59 -4.22 -0.99
C GLU A 437 4.04 -5.59 -1.40
N SER A 438 3.88 -5.86 -2.70
CA SER A 438 3.44 -7.15 -3.23
C SER A 438 4.60 -8.02 -3.72
N MET A 439 4.30 -9.23 -4.20
CA MET A 439 5.30 -10.03 -4.93
C MET A 439 5.49 -9.45 -6.33
N ALA A 440 6.74 -9.31 -6.76
CA ALA A 440 7.07 -8.87 -8.09
C ALA A 440 7.40 -10.07 -9.00
N LEU A 441 6.76 -10.13 -10.15
CA LEU A 441 7.08 -11.07 -11.22
C LEU A 441 7.77 -10.29 -12.32
N ASN A 442 8.91 -10.76 -12.80
CA ASN A 442 9.66 -10.12 -13.88
C ASN A 442 10.06 -11.13 -14.94
N HIS A 443 9.49 -11.02 -16.13
CA HIS A 443 9.81 -11.84 -17.28
C HIS A 443 10.75 -11.10 -18.22
N CYS A 444 11.89 -11.70 -18.57
CA CYS A 444 12.80 -11.15 -19.57
C CYS A 444 12.42 -11.70 -20.94
N LEU A 445 11.70 -10.92 -21.76
CA LEU A 445 11.31 -11.37 -23.11
C LEU A 445 12.50 -11.42 -24.06
N TRP A 446 13.41 -10.45 -23.92
CA TRP A 446 14.54 -10.30 -24.82
C TRP A 446 15.75 -9.69 -24.12
N ALA A 447 16.93 -10.10 -24.58
CA ALA A 447 18.17 -9.41 -24.34
C ALA A 447 19.05 -9.47 -25.59
N GLU A 448 19.95 -8.51 -25.72
CA GLU A 448 20.90 -8.48 -26.84
C GLU A 448 21.83 -9.71 -26.84
N GLY A 449 22.16 -10.27 -28.01
CA GLY A 449 23.04 -11.45 -28.13
C GLY A 449 22.32 -12.80 -27.97
N ASP A 450 23.04 -13.83 -27.51
CA ASP A 450 22.50 -15.19 -27.37
C ASP A 450 21.46 -15.28 -26.23
N THR A 451 20.41 -16.07 -26.47
CA THR A 451 19.33 -16.35 -25.53
C THR A 451 19.72 -17.26 -24.37
N ASP A 452 20.83 -17.99 -24.47
CA ASP A 452 21.31 -18.85 -23.38
C ASP A 452 22.25 -18.13 -22.41
N ASP A 453 22.69 -16.93 -22.78
CA ASP A 453 23.50 -16.07 -21.92
C ASP A 453 22.66 -15.41 -20.82
N VAL A 454 23.32 -15.11 -19.71
CA VAL A 454 22.73 -14.29 -18.65
C VAL A 454 22.47 -12.89 -19.20
N ALA A 455 21.24 -12.41 -19.01
CA ALA A 455 20.78 -11.07 -19.40
C ALA A 455 20.81 -10.10 -18.21
N ALA A 456 20.46 -10.57 -17.01
CA ALA A 456 20.50 -9.76 -15.81
C ALA A 456 20.86 -10.57 -14.56
N LEU A 457 21.44 -9.89 -13.57
CA LEU A 457 21.68 -10.41 -12.23
C LEU A 457 20.78 -9.70 -11.23
N TRP A 458 20.09 -10.48 -10.43
CA TRP A 458 19.21 -10.01 -9.37
C TRP A 458 19.85 -10.28 -8.02
N LEU A 459 20.00 -9.25 -7.20
CA LEU A 459 20.35 -9.40 -5.80
C LEU A 459 19.06 -9.25 -4.99
N ILE A 460 18.77 -10.21 -4.10
CA ILE A 460 17.53 -10.25 -3.31
C ILE A 460 17.88 -10.60 -1.86
N PHE A 461 17.32 -9.89 -0.89
CA PHE A 461 17.43 -10.20 0.55
C PHE A 461 16.14 -10.82 1.08
N ARG A 462 16.23 -11.58 2.16
CA ARG A 462 15.06 -12.07 2.88
C ARG A 462 14.25 -10.89 3.42
N SER A 463 12.93 -11.05 3.47
CA SER A 463 12.04 -10.06 4.09
C SER A 463 12.38 -9.80 5.57
N GLU A 464 12.86 -10.83 6.28
CA GLU A 464 13.29 -10.70 7.68
C GLU A 464 14.54 -9.83 7.85
N ASP A 465 15.38 -9.72 6.83
CA ASP A 465 16.65 -8.97 6.88
C ASP A 465 16.47 -7.47 6.58
N PHE A 466 15.25 -7.02 6.23
CA PHE A 466 14.98 -5.64 5.80
C PHE A 466 15.55 -4.59 6.75
N ASP A 467 15.18 -4.68 8.03
CA ASP A 467 15.54 -3.67 9.04
C ASP A 467 17.07 -3.64 9.26
N ALA A 468 17.71 -4.82 9.30
CA ALA A 468 19.15 -4.94 9.50
C ALA A 468 19.97 -4.44 8.30
N VAL A 469 19.50 -4.64 7.07
CA VAL A 469 20.13 -4.09 5.86
C VAL A 469 20.06 -2.57 5.86
N VAL A 470 18.90 -1.99 6.20
CA VAL A 470 18.70 -0.54 6.28
C VAL A 470 19.57 0.08 7.37
N GLU A 471 19.60 -0.50 8.57
CA GLU A 471 20.42 -0.05 9.70
C GLU A 471 21.91 -0.04 9.31
N PHE A 472 22.39 -1.17 8.76
CA PHE A 472 23.80 -1.30 8.37
C PHE A 472 24.18 -0.35 7.23
N TYR A 473 23.25 -0.04 6.31
CA TYR A 473 23.49 0.99 5.30
C TYR A 473 23.78 2.35 5.93
N GLY A 474 23.01 2.73 6.96
CA GLY A 474 23.23 3.96 7.73
C GLY A 474 24.58 3.97 8.46
N GLU A 475 25.01 2.83 9.02
CA GLU A 475 26.32 2.69 9.67
C GLU A 475 27.50 2.78 8.70
N ALA A 476 27.39 2.09 7.56
CA ALA A 476 28.47 1.96 6.59
C ALA A 476 28.75 3.26 5.81
N TYR A 477 27.71 4.05 5.54
CA TYR A 477 27.81 5.24 4.70
C TYR A 477 27.49 6.56 5.43
N GLY A 478 27.08 6.51 6.69
CA GLY A 478 26.63 7.65 7.46
C GLY A 478 25.23 8.16 7.07
N VAL A 479 24.65 9.01 7.91
CA VAL A 479 23.32 9.62 7.70
C VAL A 479 23.37 10.82 6.72
N ASP A 480 24.58 11.29 6.37
CA ASP A 480 24.84 12.63 5.80
C ASP A 480 24.81 12.71 4.25
N HIS A 481 24.21 11.74 3.55
CA HIS A 481 24.33 11.65 2.08
C HIS A 481 23.04 11.80 1.26
N SER A 482 21.87 12.09 1.86
CA SER A 482 20.71 12.66 1.12
C SER A 482 19.47 13.01 1.95
N HIS A 483 19.41 12.75 3.26
CA HIS A 483 18.16 12.75 4.04
C HIS A 483 17.07 11.79 3.51
N CYS A 484 17.39 10.87 2.58
CA CYS A 484 16.43 9.92 2.01
C CYS A 484 16.68 8.50 2.53
N HIS A 485 15.60 7.74 2.74
CA HIS A 485 15.68 6.34 3.16
C HIS A 485 16.32 5.47 2.06
N PRO A 486 17.37 4.68 2.37
CA PRO A 486 18.22 4.06 1.34
C PRO A 486 17.53 3.07 0.41
N ILE A 487 16.43 2.45 0.87
CA ILE A 487 15.66 1.47 0.09
C ILE A 487 14.39 2.07 -0.49
N PHE A 488 13.66 2.87 0.29
CA PHE A 488 12.39 3.43 -0.16
C PHE A 488 12.62 4.53 -1.19
N SER A 489 13.75 5.24 -1.14
CA SER A 489 14.04 6.24 -2.16
C SER A 489 14.37 5.66 -3.53
N GLN A 490 14.64 4.35 -3.62
CA GLN A 490 15.03 3.68 -4.86
C GLN A 490 16.22 4.35 -5.58
N THR A 491 17.13 4.98 -4.81
CA THR A 491 18.26 5.74 -5.36
C THR A 491 19.62 5.13 -5.07
N ARG A 492 19.68 4.03 -4.31
CA ARG A 492 20.93 3.43 -3.85
C ARG A 492 21.20 2.11 -4.54
N THR A 493 22.45 1.91 -4.92
CA THR A 493 22.96 0.61 -5.34
C THR A 493 23.74 0.01 -4.18
N LEU A 494 23.48 -1.26 -3.85
CA LEU A 494 24.23 -2.01 -2.85
C LEU A 494 25.45 -2.62 -3.55
N SER A 495 26.63 -2.06 -3.26
CA SER A 495 27.89 -2.41 -3.92
C SER A 495 28.45 -3.77 -3.45
N GLU A 496 29.35 -4.36 -4.24
CA GLU A 496 30.09 -5.58 -3.84
C GLU A 496 30.72 -5.42 -2.43
N SER A 497 31.34 -4.27 -2.16
CA SER A 497 31.94 -3.96 -0.85
C SER A 497 30.93 -3.84 0.29
N PHE A 498 29.73 -3.31 0.03
CA PHE A 498 28.65 -3.28 1.01
C PHE A 498 28.24 -4.69 1.41
N LEU A 499 28.07 -5.58 0.42
CA LEU A 499 27.62 -6.95 0.65
C LEU A 499 28.63 -7.76 1.45
N GLU A 500 29.92 -7.61 1.15
CA GLU A 500 31.00 -8.24 1.92
C GLU A 500 31.00 -7.74 3.36
N ALA A 501 30.90 -6.42 3.57
CA ALA A 501 30.86 -5.84 4.91
C ALA A 501 29.59 -6.26 5.68
N LEU A 502 28.43 -6.28 5.03
CA LEU A 502 27.17 -6.69 5.63
C LEU A 502 27.23 -8.16 6.10
N GLN A 503 27.76 -9.04 5.26
CA GLN A 503 27.95 -10.45 5.63
C GLN A 503 28.96 -10.61 6.77
N GLN A 504 30.09 -9.89 6.72
CA GLN A 504 31.12 -9.97 7.76
C GLN A 504 30.61 -9.48 9.12
N ASN A 505 29.83 -8.40 9.16
CA ASN A 505 29.41 -7.75 10.40
C ASN A 505 28.06 -8.25 10.93
N ARG A 506 27.15 -8.66 10.04
CA ARG A 506 25.78 -9.05 10.41
C ARG A 506 25.44 -10.50 10.05
N GLY A 507 26.31 -11.22 9.32
CA GLY A 507 26.05 -12.60 8.91
C GLY A 507 24.92 -12.76 7.90
N ILE A 508 24.51 -11.66 7.25
CA ILE A 508 23.38 -11.65 6.32
C ILE A 508 23.85 -12.16 4.96
N GLU A 509 23.10 -13.11 4.40
CA GLU A 509 23.38 -13.77 3.12
C GLU A 509 22.23 -13.47 2.15
N PRO A 510 22.50 -12.84 1.00
CA PRO A 510 21.48 -12.62 0.00
C PRO A 510 21.36 -13.80 -0.97
N TRP A 511 20.29 -13.80 -1.76
CA TRP A 511 20.25 -14.53 -3.02
C TRP A 511 20.87 -13.68 -4.14
N SER A 512 21.53 -14.35 -5.07
CA SER A 512 21.92 -13.77 -6.35
C SER A 512 21.44 -14.68 -7.47
N VAL A 513 20.50 -14.18 -8.27
CA VAL A 513 19.75 -14.95 -9.27
C VAL A 513 20.09 -14.45 -10.66
N ALA A 514 20.55 -15.35 -11.53
CA ALA A 514 20.80 -15.03 -12.93
C ALA A 514 19.53 -15.23 -13.76
N GLN A 515 19.16 -14.21 -14.53
CA GLN A 515 18.02 -14.21 -15.44
C GLN A 515 18.50 -14.29 -16.87
N ARG A 516 17.93 -15.20 -17.67
CA ARG A 516 18.13 -15.31 -19.12
C ARG A 516 16.87 -14.88 -19.88
N PRO A 517 16.98 -14.59 -21.19
CA PRO A 517 15.82 -14.43 -22.06
C PRO A 517 14.87 -15.64 -22.00
N GLY A 518 13.58 -15.36 -21.86
CA GLY A 518 12.50 -16.33 -21.66
C GLY A 518 12.29 -16.79 -20.22
N GLU A 519 13.05 -16.29 -19.24
CA GLU A 519 12.88 -16.65 -17.83
C GLU A 519 12.07 -15.61 -17.04
N THR A 520 11.29 -16.09 -16.07
CA THR A 520 10.54 -15.25 -15.13
C THR A 520 11.14 -15.38 -13.73
N ILE A 521 11.47 -14.26 -13.11
CA ILE A 521 11.88 -14.20 -11.70
C ILE A 521 10.71 -13.75 -10.85
N MET A 522 10.46 -14.47 -9.76
CA MET A 522 9.49 -14.10 -8.73
C MET A 522 10.23 -13.66 -7.48
N VAL A 523 9.95 -12.44 -7.02
CA VAL A 523 10.46 -11.84 -5.80
C VAL A 523 9.34 -11.82 -4.75
N PRO A 524 9.53 -12.47 -3.58
CA PRO A 524 8.54 -12.41 -2.51
C PRO A 524 8.31 -11.01 -1.95
N SER A 525 7.11 -10.76 -1.44
CA SER A 525 6.73 -9.48 -0.83
C SER A 525 7.65 -9.09 0.32
N GLY A 526 8.04 -7.81 0.40
CA GLY A 526 8.90 -7.29 1.46
C GLY A 526 10.39 -7.59 1.30
N CYS A 527 10.80 -8.28 0.24
CA CYS A 527 12.22 -8.52 -0.05
C CYS A 527 12.89 -7.30 -0.70
N ILE A 528 14.00 -6.83 -0.14
CA ILE A 528 14.85 -5.83 -0.79
C ILE A 528 15.46 -6.48 -2.03
N HIS A 529 15.38 -5.82 -3.18
CA HIS A 529 16.03 -6.30 -4.38
C HIS A 529 16.57 -5.20 -5.28
N GLN A 530 17.57 -5.55 -6.08
CA GLN A 530 18.17 -4.70 -7.13
C GLN A 530 18.52 -5.55 -8.36
N VAL A 531 18.61 -4.90 -9.51
CA VAL A 531 18.87 -5.57 -10.80
C VAL A 531 20.02 -4.90 -11.54
N ARG A 532 20.93 -5.72 -12.04
CA ARG A 532 22.00 -5.31 -12.95
C ARG A 532 21.82 -6.00 -14.29
N ASN A 533 21.52 -5.23 -15.33
CA ASN A 533 21.54 -5.75 -16.70
C ASN A 533 22.99 -5.97 -17.11
N VAL A 534 23.34 -7.22 -17.44
CA VAL A 534 24.64 -7.57 -18.06
C VAL A 534 24.57 -7.48 -19.58
N LYS A 535 23.37 -7.32 -20.14
CA LYS A 535 23.10 -7.03 -21.55
C LYS A 535 21.91 -6.10 -21.64
N SER A 536 21.74 -5.36 -22.73
CA SER A 536 20.50 -4.61 -22.97
C SER A 536 19.30 -5.55 -22.93
N CYS A 537 18.26 -5.21 -22.16
CA CYS A 537 17.12 -6.09 -21.88
C CYS A 537 15.80 -5.40 -22.16
N PHE A 538 14.80 -6.21 -22.53
CA PHE A 538 13.38 -5.87 -22.55
C PHE A 538 12.61 -6.85 -21.66
N LYS A 539 11.91 -6.33 -20.65
CA LYS A 539 11.24 -7.11 -19.60
C LYS A 539 9.80 -6.65 -19.44
N ILE A 540 8.93 -7.55 -18.99
CA ILE A 540 7.60 -7.22 -18.48
C ILE A 540 7.56 -7.61 -17.01
N ALA A 541 7.02 -6.75 -16.15
CA ALA A 541 6.79 -7.07 -14.75
C ALA A 541 5.32 -6.91 -14.36
N ALA A 542 4.93 -7.63 -13.31
CA ALA A 542 3.60 -7.61 -12.75
C ALA A 542 3.65 -7.74 -11.23
N ASP A 543 2.70 -7.10 -10.57
CA ASP A 543 2.55 -7.14 -9.12
C ASP A 543 1.43 -8.09 -8.71
N VAL A 544 1.78 -9.05 -7.84
CA VAL A 544 0.90 -10.13 -7.40
C VAL A 544 0.84 -10.15 -5.89
N LEU A 545 -0.37 -10.09 -5.32
CA LEU A 545 -0.56 -10.14 -3.88
C LEU A 545 -1.26 -11.45 -3.47
N PRO A 546 -0.50 -12.53 -3.21
CA PRO A 546 -1.09 -13.71 -2.61
C PRO A 546 -1.53 -13.41 -1.17
N ALA A 547 -2.67 -13.95 -0.78
CA ALA A 547 -3.28 -13.72 0.53
C ALA A 547 -2.32 -14.05 1.69
N THR A 548 -1.49 -15.08 1.55
CA THR A 548 -0.50 -15.53 2.53
C THR A 548 0.63 -14.54 2.79
N ARG A 549 0.85 -13.57 1.89
CA ARG A 549 1.86 -12.49 2.04
C ARG A 549 1.25 -11.16 2.48
N ALA A 550 -0.04 -11.14 2.83
CA ALA A 550 -0.74 -9.93 3.26
C ALA A 550 -0.07 -9.24 4.45
N GLN A 551 0.50 -10.01 5.40
CA GLN A 551 1.15 -9.43 6.57
C GLN A 551 2.46 -8.71 6.22
N GLU A 552 3.28 -9.32 5.37
CA GLU A 552 4.53 -8.71 4.88
C GLU A 552 4.24 -7.47 4.04
N ALA A 553 3.20 -7.50 3.20
CA ALA A 553 2.74 -6.33 2.46
C ALA A 553 2.34 -5.19 3.41
N VAL A 554 1.51 -5.49 4.42
CA VAL A 554 1.10 -4.52 5.44
C VAL A 554 2.30 -3.98 6.22
N LYS A 555 3.26 -4.83 6.61
CA LYS A 555 4.50 -4.42 7.30
C LYS A 555 5.28 -3.42 6.45
N THR A 556 5.55 -3.75 5.19
CA THR A 556 6.28 -2.88 4.25
C THR A 556 5.56 -1.54 4.07
N SER A 557 4.23 -1.57 3.89
CA SER A 557 3.41 -0.37 3.74
C SER A 557 3.43 0.52 5.00
N GLN A 558 3.40 -0.08 6.19
CA GLN A 558 3.50 0.64 7.46
C GLN A 558 4.89 1.25 7.69
N LEU A 559 5.96 0.51 7.37
CA LEU A 559 7.34 1.01 7.46
C LEU A 559 7.54 2.20 6.53
N ARG A 560 7.11 2.08 5.26
CA ARG A 560 7.16 3.18 4.29
C ARG A 560 6.43 4.40 4.82
N ALA A 561 5.19 4.22 5.30
CA ALA A 561 4.39 5.30 5.88
C ALA A 561 5.08 5.99 7.07
N ALA A 562 5.67 5.24 7.99
CA ALA A 562 6.39 5.79 9.14
C ALA A 562 7.60 6.63 8.70
N HIS A 563 8.35 6.17 7.70
CA HIS A 563 9.47 6.94 7.13
C HIS A 563 9.01 8.21 6.42
N THR A 564 7.93 8.16 5.64
CA THR A 564 7.35 9.35 5.02
C THR A 564 7.00 10.42 6.05
N LEU A 565 6.40 10.00 7.16
CA LEU A 565 6.02 10.93 8.21
C LEU A 565 7.25 11.56 8.86
N SER A 566 8.35 10.81 9.04
CA SER A 566 9.61 11.32 9.60
C SER A 566 10.28 12.41 8.76
N GLY A 567 10.11 12.38 7.44
CA GLY A 567 10.76 13.32 6.49
C GLY A 567 9.91 14.51 6.04
N GLY A 568 8.65 14.62 6.50
CA GLY A 568 7.71 15.65 6.04
C GLY A 568 6.92 15.25 4.78
N PRO A 569 5.83 15.97 4.41
CA PRO A 569 4.93 15.65 3.29
C PRO A 569 5.63 15.63 1.91
N HIS A 570 6.76 16.32 1.74
CA HIS A 570 7.54 16.27 0.49
C HIS A 570 8.45 15.04 0.38
N SER A 571 8.62 14.27 1.47
CA SER A 571 9.33 12.99 1.41
C SER A 571 8.56 11.91 0.64
N VAL A 572 7.22 12.04 0.51
CA VAL A 572 6.37 11.17 -0.33
C VAL A 572 6.90 11.09 -1.76
N GLN A 573 7.30 12.23 -2.33
CA GLN A 573 7.82 12.31 -3.70
C GLN A 573 9.22 11.70 -3.83
N ALA A 574 9.93 11.56 -2.72
CA ALA A 574 11.28 11.02 -2.64
C ALA A 574 11.34 9.53 -2.24
N LEU A 575 10.21 8.90 -1.87
CA LEU A 575 10.14 7.53 -1.32
C LEU A 575 9.44 6.52 -2.25
N GLY A 576 9.19 6.90 -3.51
CA GLY A 576 8.50 6.07 -4.50
C GLY A 576 7.03 5.81 -4.13
N ARG A 577 6.17 5.71 -5.14
CA ARG A 577 4.77 5.33 -4.93
C ARG A 577 4.63 3.86 -5.27
N ASP A 578 4.18 3.07 -4.30
CA ASP A 578 3.57 1.79 -4.59
C ASP A 578 2.05 2.03 -4.58
N ALA A 579 1.44 2.10 -5.77
CA ALA A 579 0.05 2.51 -5.97
C ALA A 579 -0.91 1.30 -6.03
N LEU A 580 -0.55 0.23 -5.32
CA LEU A 580 -1.32 -1.00 -5.24
C LEU A 580 -2.70 -0.88 -4.58
N ALA A 581 -2.99 0.25 -3.92
CA ALA A 581 -4.18 0.38 -3.07
C ALA A 581 -4.34 -0.86 -2.17
N LEU A 582 -3.26 -1.20 -1.45
CA LEU A 582 -3.09 -2.49 -0.76
C LEU A 582 -4.29 -2.89 0.11
N PHE A 583 -4.76 -2.00 0.98
CA PHE A 583 -5.86 -2.30 1.90
C PHE A 583 -7.21 -2.49 1.17
N PRO A 584 -7.62 -1.62 0.23
CA PRO A 584 -8.77 -1.89 -0.64
C PRO A 584 -8.67 -3.25 -1.36
N THR A 585 -7.50 -3.56 -1.93
CA THR A 585 -7.22 -4.85 -2.59
C THR A 585 -7.42 -6.03 -1.65
N MET A 586 -6.87 -5.96 -0.43
CA MET A 586 -7.04 -7.01 0.57
C MET A 586 -8.49 -7.15 1.06
N LEU A 587 -9.24 -6.05 1.14
CA LEU A 587 -10.63 -6.08 1.58
C LEU A 587 -11.55 -6.70 0.53
N ASP A 588 -11.36 -6.37 -0.75
CA ASP A 588 -12.07 -6.99 -1.88
C ASP A 588 -11.84 -8.51 -1.89
N ALA A 589 -10.57 -8.90 -1.80
CA ALA A 589 -10.14 -10.29 -1.67
C ALA A 589 -10.82 -11.02 -0.51
N PHE A 590 -10.83 -10.39 0.66
CA PHE A 590 -11.38 -10.97 1.88
C PHE A 590 -12.89 -11.14 1.77
N LEU A 591 -13.61 -10.12 1.28
CA LEU A 591 -15.05 -10.18 1.05
C LEU A 591 -15.44 -11.29 0.08
N HIS A 592 -14.65 -11.48 -0.97
CA HIS A 592 -14.83 -12.55 -1.93
C HIS A 592 -14.75 -13.93 -1.25
N LEU A 593 -13.74 -14.17 -0.42
CA LEU A 593 -13.61 -15.42 0.33
C LEU A 593 -14.72 -15.60 1.37
N LEU A 594 -15.15 -14.52 2.03
CA LEU A 594 -16.25 -14.57 3.00
C LEU A 594 -17.58 -15.02 2.38
N SER A 595 -17.79 -14.76 1.08
CA SER A 595 -19.01 -15.19 0.38
C SER A 595 -19.22 -16.71 0.34
N ARG A 596 -18.17 -17.50 0.63
CA ARG A 596 -18.24 -18.98 0.73
C ARG A 596 -19.01 -19.45 1.96
N HIS A 597 -19.17 -18.61 2.98
CA HIS A 597 -19.80 -18.98 4.25
C HIS A 597 -21.32 -18.75 4.23
N PRO A 598 -22.13 -19.63 4.84
CA PRO A 598 -23.58 -19.40 5.01
C PRO A 598 -23.85 -18.13 5.82
N GLN A 599 -24.60 -17.18 5.24
CA GLN A 599 -24.73 -15.81 5.73
C GLN A 599 -25.26 -15.67 7.15
N ASP A 600 -26.39 -16.32 7.45
CA ASP A 600 -27.11 -16.08 8.70
C ASP A 600 -26.30 -16.53 9.91
N CYS A 601 -25.59 -17.66 9.78
CA CYS A 601 -24.75 -18.20 10.84
C CYS A 601 -23.42 -17.44 10.96
N PHE A 602 -22.86 -17.00 9.85
CA PHE A 602 -21.58 -16.30 9.83
C PHE A 602 -21.69 -14.89 10.41
N ARG A 603 -22.74 -14.15 10.00
CA ARG A 603 -22.95 -12.77 10.43
C ARG A 603 -23.10 -12.64 11.94
N ALA A 604 -23.88 -13.54 12.56
CA ALA A 604 -24.01 -13.56 14.02
C ALA A 604 -22.67 -13.79 14.74
N LYS A 605 -21.82 -14.69 14.21
CA LYS A 605 -20.47 -14.95 14.76
C LYS A 605 -19.56 -13.74 14.60
N ALA A 606 -19.56 -13.10 13.43
CA ALA A 606 -18.81 -11.88 13.17
C ALA A 606 -19.22 -10.77 14.14
N GLU A 607 -20.53 -10.51 14.28
CA GLU A 607 -21.05 -9.49 15.21
C GLU A 607 -20.68 -9.78 16.67
N ALA A 608 -20.68 -11.05 17.10
CA ALA A 608 -20.23 -11.43 18.44
C ALA A 608 -18.73 -11.10 18.67
N LYS A 609 -17.88 -11.21 17.64
CA LYS A 609 -16.45 -10.88 17.71
C LYS A 609 -16.15 -9.38 17.64
N ALA A 610 -17.10 -8.58 17.16
CA ALA A 610 -16.98 -7.12 17.13
C ALA A 610 -17.13 -6.47 18.53
N GLN A 611 -17.64 -7.20 19.54
CA GLN A 611 -17.85 -6.71 20.91
C GLN A 611 -16.58 -6.10 21.54
N THR A 612 -15.43 -6.73 21.32
CA THR A 612 -14.14 -6.24 21.82
C THR A 612 -13.70 -4.92 21.15
N VAL A 613 -14.18 -4.62 19.93
CA VAL A 613 -13.97 -3.31 19.28
C VAL A 613 -14.86 -2.26 19.90
N MET A 614 -16.12 -2.60 20.21
CA MET A 614 -17.05 -1.68 20.86
C MET A 614 -16.51 -1.21 22.22
N LEU A 615 -15.86 -2.11 22.99
CA LEU A 615 -15.14 -1.73 24.21
C LEU A 615 -13.98 -0.75 23.93
N ARG A 616 -13.19 -0.98 22.88
CA ARG A 616 -12.09 -0.08 22.49
C ARG A 616 -12.61 1.29 22.04
N ALA A 617 -13.69 1.33 21.27
CA ALA A 617 -14.38 2.56 20.88
C ALA A 617 -14.90 3.33 22.11
N SER A 618 -15.45 2.61 23.08
CA SER A 618 -15.91 3.18 24.36
C SER A 618 -14.77 3.83 25.14
N LEU A 619 -13.60 3.18 25.18
CA LEU A 619 -12.40 3.72 25.82
C LEU A 619 -11.89 4.97 25.10
N LEU A 620 -11.88 4.98 23.75
CA LEU A 620 -11.52 6.16 22.97
C LEU A 620 -12.48 7.33 23.27
N ARG A 621 -13.79 7.08 23.28
CA ARG A 621 -14.79 8.10 23.63
C ARG A 621 -14.57 8.62 25.05
N GLN A 622 -14.28 7.74 26.00
CA GLN A 622 -13.96 8.12 27.37
C GLN A 622 -12.72 9.02 27.45
N ASN A 623 -11.64 8.66 26.75
CA ASN A 623 -10.42 9.45 26.72
C ASN A 623 -10.67 10.84 26.09
N GLN A 624 -11.45 10.90 25.00
CA GLN A 624 -11.83 12.17 24.37
C GLN A 624 -12.64 13.07 25.32
N LEU A 625 -13.63 12.51 26.01
CA LEU A 625 -14.43 13.23 27.01
C LEU A 625 -13.57 13.72 28.17
N GLN A 626 -12.65 12.90 28.68
CA GLN A 626 -11.70 13.31 29.71
C GLN A 626 -10.77 14.43 29.23
N ALA A 627 -10.28 14.37 27.99
CA ALA A 627 -9.45 15.43 27.42
C ALA A 627 -10.24 16.73 27.20
N GLN A 628 -11.50 16.65 26.75
CA GLN A 628 -12.41 17.80 26.69
C GLN A 628 -12.63 18.40 28.08
N LEU A 629 -12.85 17.58 29.10
CA LEU A 629 -13.03 18.03 30.47
C LEU A 629 -11.79 18.78 30.98
N ARG A 630 -10.59 18.20 30.83
CA ARG A 630 -9.34 18.85 31.22
C ARG A 630 -9.15 20.19 30.52
N ARG A 631 -9.51 20.31 29.24
CA ARG A 631 -9.45 21.58 28.49
C ARG A 631 -10.41 22.62 29.04
N VAL A 632 -11.65 22.24 29.33
CA VAL A 632 -12.62 23.14 29.98
C VAL A 632 -12.09 23.58 31.34
N GLU A 633 -11.49 22.69 32.12
CA GLU A 633 -10.87 23.04 33.41
C GLU A 633 -9.72 24.04 33.25
N LEU A 634 -8.82 23.84 32.28
CA LEU A 634 -7.70 24.75 31.99
C LEU A 634 -8.17 26.13 31.49
N GLN A 635 -9.12 26.18 30.56
CA GLN A 635 -9.72 27.43 30.08
C GLN A 635 -10.44 28.20 31.19
N THR A 636 -11.04 27.46 32.14
CA THR A 636 -11.67 28.05 33.33
C THR A 636 -10.62 28.59 34.33
N ILE A 637 -9.42 28.00 34.37
CA ILE A 637 -8.30 28.47 35.19
C ILE A 637 -7.68 29.74 34.58
N GLU A 638 -7.49 29.79 33.26
CA GLU A 638 -7.03 31.01 32.56
C GLU A 638 -8.02 32.17 32.68
N THR A 639 -9.31 31.89 32.77
CA THR A 639 -10.37 32.90 33.01
C THR A 639 -10.55 33.31 34.47
N LYS A 640 -9.71 32.85 35.41
CA LYS A 640 -9.66 33.38 36.79
C LYS A 640 -9.34 34.89 36.89
N ALA A 641 -9.06 35.56 35.77
CA ALA A 641 -9.03 37.02 35.68
C ALA A 641 -10.42 37.70 35.65
N ARG A 642 -11.55 36.97 35.63
CA ARG A 642 -12.90 37.56 35.82
C ARG A 642 -13.81 36.66 36.69
N PRO A 643 -14.63 37.25 37.59
CA PRO A 643 -15.34 36.47 38.60
C PRO A 643 -16.68 35.90 38.09
N GLN A 644 -16.98 34.71 38.61
CA GLN A 644 -18.28 34.03 38.77
C GLN A 644 -18.84 33.13 37.65
N LEU A 645 -18.43 31.86 37.71
CA LEU A 645 -19.38 30.74 37.56
C LEU A 645 -19.50 30.04 38.94
N PRO A 646 -20.71 29.84 39.49
CA PRO A 646 -20.88 29.26 40.82
C PRO A 646 -20.35 27.83 40.88
N ALA A 647 -19.63 27.47 41.96
CA ALA A 647 -19.06 26.13 42.20
C ALA A 647 -20.09 24.97 42.09
N GLN A 648 -21.37 25.29 42.16
CA GLN A 648 -22.51 24.38 42.01
C GLN A 648 -22.66 23.87 40.57
N TRP A 649 -22.49 24.75 39.56
CA TRP A 649 -22.54 24.38 38.14
C TRP A 649 -21.36 23.50 37.74
N ARG A 650 -20.18 23.76 38.31
CA ARG A 650 -18.99 22.91 38.15
C ARG A 650 -19.27 21.48 38.61
N LYS A 651 -19.92 21.32 39.76
CA LYS A 651 -20.30 20.00 40.29
C LYS A 651 -21.35 19.33 39.41
N VAL A 652 -22.35 20.08 38.91
CA VAL A 652 -23.40 19.55 38.03
C VAL A 652 -22.83 19.09 36.68
N VAL A 653 -22.01 19.89 36.00
CA VAL A 653 -21.41 19.52 34.71
C VAL A 653 -20.46 18.34 34.87
N LEU A 654 -19.62 18.33 35.92
CA LEU A 654 -18.77 17.18 36.24
C LEU A 654 -19.58 15.93 36.55
N THR A 655 -20.71 16.06 37.25
CA THR A 655 -21.59 14.93 37.56
C THR A 655 -22.29 14.44 36.31
N MET A 656 -22.79 15.31 35.42
CA MET A 656 -23.39 14.93 34.14
C MET A 656 -22.40 14.22 33.22
N ILE A 657 -21.17 14.71 33.10
CA ILE A 657 -20.13 14.06 32.29
C ILE A 657 -19.73 12.72 32.92
N ASN A 658 -19.60 12.64 34.24
CA ASN A 658 -19.25 11.40 34.93
C ASN A 658 -20.40 10.38 34.92
N ASP A 659 -21.64 10.85 34.90
CA ASP A 659 -22.84 10.02 34.77
C ASP A 659 -23.04 9.55 33.32
N GLU A 660 -22.74 10.38 32.31
CA GLU A 660 -22.64 9.91 30.92
C GLU A 660 -21.55 8.86 30.74
N LEU A 661 -20.36 9.08 31.32
CA LEU A 661 -19.26 8.11 31.30
C LEU A 661 -19.66 6.77 31.94
N LYS A 662 -20.40 6.81 33.05
CA LYS A 662 -20.94 5.60 33.69
C LYS A 662 -22.06 4.97 32.87
N PHE A 663 -22.93 5.78 32.27
CA PHE A 663 -24.06 5.32 31.47
C PHE A 663 -23.61 4.63 30.19
N LEU A 664 -22.59 5.16 29.50
CA LEU A 664 -21.95 4.53 28.33
C LEU A 664 -21.40 3.14 28.66
N VAL A 665 -20.66 3.00 29.77
CA VAL A 665 -20.13 1.70 30.22
C VAL A 665 -21.27 0.74 30.57
N VAL A 666 -22.31 1.22 31.26
CA VAL A 666 -23.43 0.39 31.73
C VAL A 666 -24.38 -0.03 30.61
N GLU A 667 -24.74 0.84 29.67
CA GLU A 667 -25.59 0.48 28.53
C GLU A 667 -24.87 -0.42 27.54
N ILE A 668 -23.57 -0.21 27.30
CA ILE A 668 -22.78 -1.13 26.47
C ILE A 668 -22.65 -2.48 27.16
N TRP A 669 -22.41 -2.51 28.47
CA TRP A 669 -22.40 -3.77 29.24
C TRP A 669 -23.76 -4.46 29.29
N LYS A 670 -24.87 -3.72 29.33
CA LYS A 670 -26.24 -4.26 29.23
C LYS A 670 -26.57 -4.77 27.83
N LEU A 671 -26.13 -4.08 26.76
CA LEU A 671 -26.25 -4.54 25.37
C LEU A 671 -25.46 -5.83 25.15
N LEU A 672 -24.22 -5.89 25.68
CA LEU A 672 -23.38 -7.09 25.69
C LEU A 672 -24.04 -8.25 26.44
N ASN A 673 -24.65 -7.99 27.61
CA ASN A 673 -25.33 -9.02 28.41
C ASN A 673 -26.68 -9.47 27.85
N ARG A 674 -27.44 -8.58 27.20
CA ARG A 674 -28.72 -8.95 26.55
C ARG A 674 -28.52 -9.81 25.30
N ARG A 675 -27.38 -9.67 24.60
CA ARG A 675 -27.06 -10.47 23.42
C ARG A 675 -26.35 -11.79 23.75
N THR A 676 -25.60 -11.87 24.85
CA THR A 676 -25.00 -13.13 25.35
C THR A 676 -25.99 -14.02 26.12
N SER A 677 -27.15 -13.49 26.51
CA SER A 677 -28.24 -14.28 27.10
C SER A 677 -29.31 -14.72 26.09
N ALA A 678 -29.23 -14.24 24.84
CA ALA A 678 -30.13 -14.60 23.74
C ALA A 678 -29.50 -15.58 22.73
N ALA A 679 -28.19 -15.87 22.86
CA ALA A 679 -27.47 -16.95 22.21
C ALA A 679 -27.18 -18.05 23.24
#